data_AF-A0A3L7BMW0-F1
#
_entry.id   AF-A0A3L7BMW0-F1
#
_cell.length_a   1.000
_cell.length_b   1.000
_cell.length_c   1.000
_cell.angle_alpha   90.00
_cell.angle_beta   90.00
_cell.angle_gamma   90.00
#
_symmetry.space_group_name_H-M   'P 1'
#
loop_
_entity.id
_entity.type
_entity.pdbx_description
1 polymer ?
#
loop_
_entity_poly.entity_id
_entity_poly.type
_entity_poly.pdbx_seq_one_letter_code
_entity_poly.pdbx_strand_id
1 'polypeptide(L)'
;MRKKPLALTLGMSLLLSMGVPSNASATSVGEEPFQPSATYDLSVTDAERDAIHAEVEALAGRVNSARAGDGTYDPLSLIGAMLDGSSYDSISRGGTAATAYPFPVSNTEANQNEYDRKVAKLAWVVKLATDLGFPVVVQRQPDKYVYAEIGDPDAPEMVMALSHLDSPTASVSPAQLARWRDADGNLGTPGAYHSPYVQDGWVYGAGLQDDSGPTLATLLAAKALLEAGLPLDRRIRIVMGIYEDGGPGTPSTTNTATFQSIPYNSNPSFYDNWAYKNLNREETPIAGYTSDSRFPVIVGNSGSVTPSVSMSLSADSTKAFRLTDATAGVTLREGDPTLKDIAYGSTTQIASRATFTLDLAGAGSAERDRFVSAITAAATTKGWLPAAPRTTPKVQTTITGDSLTLEINTDVAMEMPTPQYGKNAIVWGMFLLSKGLGALGTAAADMQLKKAADGIADLFFRDGVEGEAYIGKYMGIPASLLRNPSNGTPNLTFALMGGINSETPTSFYTDASGNLSMPMFVRSMHVTAADSGQATAAVTAAFQAKGFTIGNLGSPVGAGLYVTHDNPLTALQFGSYQASVDRNPEEFADPYSLRDVVYPQGTTGGTLASSFRNKMTAFGAVIPGNERWWHTANERMKVDSAVQMTKIMADGMLEMARYSGPAGAKFMSASIPGLNADRADLDLLDVTIGTFKDASAAVGTSKLGNQALLGATSFNIPMWNGRGNSAPSASAFALGHAPGGVYLPLTDTEYLNNTYVAPMRLEFKVERPDHMSDAAWAKFVAGGYGDFQFNILVGDAVVPLAVPAGQSADKYFSSRISANNPDAIYLSVNLAITDAPYTGVQGILADSKTDLYTVNPTYLASNPDPFPGRGAVEQRGFFTFGDGQKNAEFSSPDAVYVTVANAVVDAKPSAVVKKLKGNKNELTVTVKQTHVDGSESPVTATFTIDNNAAGTYTVGDYKVYVETKGNTQVRSISIV
;
A
#
# COMPACT_ATOMS: atom_id res chain seq x y z
N MET A 1 25.85 -9.60 10.06
CA MET A 1 26.93 -8.90 9.33
C MET A 1 27.11 -9.46 7.92
N ARG A 2 26.69 -8.72 6.89
CA ARG A 2 27.23 -8.77 5.52
C ARG A 2 27.51 -7.32 5.15
N LYS A 3 28.78 -6.97 4.94
CA LYS A 3 29.19 -5.64 4.47
C LYS A 3 28.71 -5.47 3.01
N LYS A 4 27.83 -4.50 2.75
CA LYS A 4 27.59 -3.97 1.40
C LYS A 4 28.41 -2.68 1.20
N PRO A 5 28.87 -2.38 -0.01
CA PRO A 5 29.67 -1.19 -0.29
C PRO A 5 28.77 0.05 -0.42
N LEU A 6 29.32 1.19 0.00
CA LEU A 6 28.77 2.54 -0.18
C LEU A 6 28.41 2.80 -1.65
N ALA A 7 27.14 3.07 -1.94
CA ALA A 7 26.72 3.70 -3.18
C ALA A 7 26.89 5.22 -3.03
N LEU A 8 27.87 5.77 -3.73
CA LEU A 8 28.14 7.21 -3.79
C LEU A 8 27.18 7.83 -4.83
N THR A 9 26.18 8.59 -4.39
CA THR A 9 25.37 9.44 -5.25
C THR A 9 26.22 10.62 -5.73
N LEU A 10 26.57 10.66 -7.01
CA LEU A 10 27.20 11.83 -7.64
C LEU A 10 26.28 12.43 -8.70
N GLY A 11 26.14 13.75 -8.65
CA GLY A 11 25.14 14.55 -9.35
C GLY A 11 25.25 14.58 -10.87
N MET A 12 24.11 14.91 -11.47
CA MET A 12 23.92 15.16 -12.90
C MET A 12 24.92 16.19 -13.46
N SER A 13 25.42 15.91 -14.66
CA SER A 13 26.02 16.92 -15.55
C SER A 13 25.71 16.55 -17.00
N LEU A 14 25.09 17.49 -17.73
CA LEU A 14 24.82 17.44 -19.17
C LEU A 14 26.10 17.19 -19.98
N LEU A 15 26.03 16.40 -21.06
CA LEU A 15 26.80 16.62 -22.29
C LEU A 15 26.17 15.91 -23.50
N LEU A 16 26.09 16.66 -24.60
CA LEU A 16 25.51 16.31 -25.90
C LEU A 16 26.45 15.50 -26.81
N SER A 17 25.84 14.59 -27.57
CA SER A 17 26.17 14.12 -28.93
C SER A 17 27.45 13.31 -29.20
N MET A 18 27.30 12.16 -29.85
CA MET A 18 27.64 11.87 -31.26
C MET A 18 27.60 10.35 -31.48
N GLY A 19 26.82 9.89 -32.46
CA GLY A 19 26.57 8.46 -32.71
C GLY A 19 27.65 7.75 -33.53
N VAL A 20 27.70 6.42 -33.35
CA VAL A 20 28.18 5.44 -34.34
C VAL A 20 27.36 4.15 -34.15
N PRO A 21 26.79 3.53 -35.20
CA PRO A 21 26.01 2.30 -35.07
C PRO A 21 26.95 1.08 -35.04
N SER A 22 26.83 0.24 -34.02
CA SER A 22 27.45 -1.09 -34.01
C SER A 22 26.38 -2.16 -34.22
N ASN A 23 26.45 -2.83 -35.37
CA ASN A 23 25.76 -4.09 -35.63
C ASN A 23 26.27 -5.14 -34.65
N ALA A 24 25.41 -5.67 -33.78
CA ALA A 24 25.68 -6.86 -33.00
C ALA A 24 24.50 -7.84 -33.11
N SER A 25 24.84 -9.04 -33.57
CA SER A 25 24.01 -10.22 -33.66
C SER A 25 23.30 -10.54 -32.34
N ALA A 26 22.02 -10.86 -32.42
CA ALA A 26 21.18 -11.31 -31.31
C ALA A 26 21.70 -12.64 -30.73
N THR A 27 22.45 -12.54 -29.65
CA THR A 27 22.60 -13.61 -28.65
C THR A 27 21.85 -13.16 -27.41
N SER A 28 20.92 -13.98 -26.95
CA SER A 28 20.05 -13.76 -25.79
C SER A 28 20.88 -13.53 -24.51
N VAL A 29 21.09 -12.27 -24.18
CA VAL A 29 21.42 -11.83 -22.82
C VAL A 29 20.08 -11.61 -22.14
N GLY A 30 19.77 -12.35 -21.08
CA GLY A 30 18.54 -12.13 -20.31
C GLY A 30 18.49 -10.67 -19.87
N GLU A 31 17.44 -9.95 -20.26
CA GLU A 31 17.22 -8.58 -19.78
C GLU A 31 17.11 -8.62 -18.25
N GLU A 32 17.86 -7.76 -17.55
CA GLU A 32 17.73 -7.65 -16.10
C GLU A 32 16.29 -7.20 -15.74
N PRO A 33 15.68 -7.75 -14.68
CA PRO A 33 14.36 -7.35 -14.23
C PRO A 33 14.33 -5.85 -13.91
N PHE A 34 13.27 -5.16 -14.33
CA PHE A 34 13.06 -3.74 -14.03
C PHE A 34 13.15 -3.49 -12.51
N GLN A 35 13.96 -2.50 -12.12
CA GLN A 35 14.08 -2.06 -10.73
C GLN A 35 13.53 -0.63 -10.58
N PRO A 36 12.50 -0.40 -9.75
CA PRO A 36 12.01 0.94 -9.46
C PRO A 36 13.07 1.77 -8.72
N SER A 37 13.10 3.08 -8.99
CA SER A 37 14.04 3.98 -8.30
C SER A 37 13.61 4.33 -6.87
N ALA A 38 12.32 4.28 -6.57
CA ALA A 38 11.83 4.41 -5.20
C ALA A 38 11.92 3.04 -4.51
N THR A 39 12.67 3.00 -3.41
CA THR A 39 12.90 1.80 -2.60
C THR A 39 12.53 2.06 -1.15
N TYR A 40 12.28 1.00 -0.40
CA TYR A 40 12.02 1.07 1.04
C TYR A 40 12.74 -0.09 1.73
N ASP A 41 13.42 0.22 2.83
CA ASP A 41 14.06 -0.79 3.67
C ASP A 41 13.01 -1.30 4.68
N LEU A 42 12.53 -2.52 4.45
CA LEU A 42 11.51 -3.16 5.29
C LEU A 42 12.03 -3.36 6.73
N SER A 43 11.17 -3.02 7.68
CA SER A 43 11.45 -3.08 9.12
C SER A 43 10.95 -4.38 9.77
N VAL A 44 10.04 -5.12 9.13
CA VAL A 44 9.47 -6.37 9.66
C VAL A 44 10.35 -7.55 9.25
N THR A 45 10.93 -8.20 10.24
CA THR A 45 11.79 -9.37 10.06
C THR A 45 10.97 -10.63 9.75
N ASP A 46 11.62 -11.67 9.21
CA ASP A 46 10.95 -12.95 8.94
C ASP A 46 10.39 -13.61 10.20
N ALA A 47 11.07 -13.48 11.34
CA ALA A 47 10.61 -14.05 12.61
C ALA A 47 9.36 -13.32 13.15
N GLU A 48 9.30 -12.01 12.98
CA GLU A 48 8.11 -11.22 13.33
C GLU A 48 6.95 -11.56 12.41
N ARG A 49 7.23 -11.68 11.10
CA ARG A 49 6.24 -12.11 10.10
C ARG A 49 5.66 -13.48 10.42
N ASP A 50 6.49 -14.44 10.82
CA ASP A 50 6.03 -15.76 11.26
C ASP A 50 5.11 -15.67 12.49
N ALA A 51 5.45 -14.82 13.46
CA ALA A 51 4.62 -14.60 14.65
C ALA A 51 3.26 -14.00 14.28
N ILE A 52 3.25 -12.96 13.44
CA ILE A 52 2.01 -12.33 12.95
C ILE A 52 1.16 -13.34 12.20
N HIS A 53 1.76 -14.11 11.29
CA HIS A 53 1.05 -15.08 10.47
C HIS A 53 0.49 -16.22 11.32
N ALA A 54 1.16 -16.60 12.41
CA ALA A 54 0.65 -17.56 13.38
C ALA A 54 -0.59 -17.03 14.13
N GLU A 55 -0.59 -15.75 14.52
CA GLU A 55 -1.77 -15.13 15.15
C GLU A 55 -2.96 -15.01 14.18
N VAL A 56 -2.70 -14.63 12.93
CA VAL A 56 -3.74 -14.61 11.88
C VAL A 56 -4.30 -16.01 11.65
N GLU A 57 -3.44 -17.03 11.64
CA GLU A 57 -3.84 -18.42 11.49
C GLU A 57 -4.70 -18.90 12.67
N ALA A 58 -4.34 -18.52 13.90
CA ALA A 58 -5.14 -18.82 15.10
C ALA A 58 -6.53 -18.17 15.06
N LEU A 59 -6.62 -16.97 14.48
CA LEU A 59 -7.88 -16.24 14.30
C LEU A 59 -8.67 -16.67 13.06
N ALA A 60 -8.14 -17.53 12.19
CA ALA A 60 -8.73 -17.80 10.88
C ALA A 60 -10.15 -18.39 10.97
N GLY A 61 -10.37 -19.35 11.87
CA GLY A 61 -11.67 -20.04 12.01
C GLY A 61 -12.10 -20.80 10.76
N ARG A 62 -11.17 -21.50 10.10
CA ARG A 62 -11.49 -22.26 8.89
C ARG A 62 -12.56 -23.32 9.17
N VAL A 63 -13.62 -23.29 8.37
CA VAL A 63 -14.72 -24.26 8.38
C VAL A 63 -14.96 -24.74 6.96
N ASN A 64 -15.30 -26.01 6.79
CA ASN A 64 -15.57 -26.58 5.46
C ASN A 64 -17.00 -26.26 4.97
N SER A 65 -17.94 -26.15 5.91
CA SER A 65 -19.31 -25.74 5.64
C SER A 65 -19.91 -25.11 6.89
N ALA A 66 -20.63 -24.00 6.70
CA ALA A 66 -21.31 -23.25 7.76
C ALA A 66 -22.39 -22.36 7.13
N ARG A 67 -23.40 -21.98 7.90
CA ARG A 67 -24.41 -20.97 7.55
C ARG A 67 -24.51 -19.95 8.66
N ALA A 68 -24.67 -18.67 8.32
CA ALA A 68 -24.82 -17.65 9.35
C ALA A 68 -25.90 -18.02 10.38
N GLY A 69 -25.54 -17.97 11.66
CA GLY A 69 -26.44 -18.26 12.78
C GLY A 69 -26.71 -19.73 13.09
N ASP A 70 -26.06 -20.69 12.41
CA ASP A 70 -26.26 -22.13 12.68
C ASP A 70 -25.45 -22.69 13.88
N GLY A 71 -24.57 -21.87 14.46
CA GLY A 71 -23.74 -22.22 15.61
C GLY A 71 -22.54 -23.12 15.30
N THR A 72 -22.15 -23.27 14.02
CA THR A 72 -21.05 -24.15 13.59
C THR A 72 -19.69 -23.46 13.46
N TYR A 73 -19.61 -22.16 13.69
CA TYR A 73 -18.39 -21.36 13.62
C TYR A 73 -18.26 -20.45 14.84
N ASP A 74 -17.03 -19.98 15.10
CA ASP A 74 -16.75 -18.98 16.14
C ASP A 74 -16.96 -17.57 15.55
N PRO A 75 -17.91 -16.76 16.05
CA PRO A 75 -18.16 -15.41 15.54
C PRO A 75 -17.00 -14.43 15.75
N LEU A 76 -16.02 -14.75 16.62
CA LEU A 76 -14.81 -13.94 16.82
C LEU A 76 -13.65 -14.32 15.90
N SER A 77 -13.81 -15.38 15.10
CA SER A 77 -12.84 -15.74 14.06
C SER A 77 -13.03 -14.91 12.78
N LEU A 78 -12.02 -14.88 11.91
CA LEU A 78 -12.06 -14.18 10.62
C LEU A 78 -13.27 -14.63 9.77
N ILE A 79 -13.42 -15.94 9.55
CA ILE A 79 -14.53 -16.47 8.75
C ILE A 79 -15.88 -16.28 9.47
N GLY A 80 -15.91 -16.40 10.80
CA GLY A 80 -17.13 -16.15 11.55
C GLY A 80 -17.59 -14.69 11.50
N ALA A 81 -16.67 -13.75 11.64
CA ALA A 81 -16.94 -12.33 11.49
C ALA A 81 -17.45 -12.00 10.08
N MET A 82 -16.89 -12.62 9.03
CA MET A 82 -17.38 -12.48 7.66
C MET A 82 -18.81 -13.00 7.48
N LEU A 83 -19.13 -14.18 8.03
CA LEU A 83 -20.48 -14.73 8.00
C LEU A 83 -21.48 -13.83 8.75
N ASP A 84 -21.15 -13.41 9.95
CA ASP A 84 -22.01 -12.52 10.73
C ASP A 84 -22.17 -11.17 10.05
N GLY A 85 -21.08 -10.55 9.59
CA GLY A 85 -21.07 -9.24 8.95
C GLY A 85 -21.87 -9.19 7.65
N SER A 86 -21.77 -10.22 6.81
CA SER A 86 -22.54 -10.34 5.57
C SER A 86 -23.99 -10.81 5.79
N SER A 87 -24.39 -11.18 7.01
CA SER A 87 -25.79 -11.50 7.33
C SER A 87 -26.66 -10.25 7.52
N TYR A 88 -26.03 -9.11 7.79
CA TYR A 88 -26.69 -7.81 7.83
C TYR A 88 -26.94 -7.32 6.40
N ASP A 89 -28.18 -6.93 6.10
CA ASP A 89 -28.48 -6.27 4.82
C ASP A 89 -27.88 -4.85 4.80
N SER A 90 -26.65 -4.76 4.30
CA SER A 90 -25.91 -3.52 4.14
C SER A 90 -26.00 -2.90 2.76
N ILE A 91 -26.93 -3.37 1.90
CA ILE A 91 -27.10 -2.84 0.56
C ILE A 91 -27.41 -1.35 0.61
N SER A 92 -26.62 -0.57 -0.11
CA SER A 92 -26.73 0.88 -0.26
C SER A 92 -27.79 1.23 -1.31
N ARG A 93 -29.00 1.50 -0.83
CA ARG A 93 -30.19 1.92 -1.61
C ARG A 93 -30.27 3.45 -1.72
N GLY A 94 -29.40 4.18 -1.01
CA GLY A 94 -29.30 5.63 -1.00
C GLY A 94 -30.26 6.29 -0.01
N GLY A 95 -30.39 7.61 -0.12
CA GLY A 95 -31.25 8.38 0.76
C GLY A 95 -30.95 9.87 0.68
N THR A 96 -31.35 10.62 1.70
CA THR A 96 -30.99 12.04 1.82
C THR A 96 -30.48 12.29 3.22
N ALA A 97 -29.31 12.91 3.32
CA ALA A 97 -28.76 13.32 4.59
C ALA A 97 -29.53 14.54 5.09
N ALA A 98 -29.90 14.56 6.37
CA ALA A 98 -30.48 15.76 6.98
C ALA A 98 -29.53 16.95 6.85
N THR A 99 -30.05 18.16 6.94
CA THR A 99 -29.28 19.40 6.71
C THR A 99 -28.69 20.01 7.98
N ALA A 100 -28.92 19.41 9.13
CA ALA A 100 -28.42 19.87 10.43
C ALA A 100 -27.85 18.69 11.23
N TYR A 101 -26.95 19.00 12.18
CA TYR A 101 -26.36 18.01 13.09
C TYR A 101 -27.44 17.19 13.82
N PRO A 102 -27.32 15.84 13.91
CA PRO A 102 -26.16 15.02 13.57
C PRO A 102 -26.09 14.51 12.12
N PHE A 103 -26.83 15.14 11.20
CA PHE A 103 -26.93 14.78 9.78
C PHE A 103 -27.33 13.32 9.54
N PRO A 104 -28.40 12.79 10.18
CA PRO A 104 -28.82 11.41 9.96
C PRO A 104 -29.28 11.18 8.53
N VAL A 105 -29.09 9.96 8.03
CA VAL A 105 -29.72 9.50 6.78
C VAL A 105 -31.21 9.26 7.01
N SER A 106 -32.05 9.61 6.04
CA SER A 106 -33.51 9.40 6.14
C SER A 106 -33.92 7.93 5.91
N ASN A 107 -34.89 7.46 6.69
CA ASN A 107 -35.61 6.23 6.40
C ASN A 107 -36.82 6.49 5.51
N THR A 108 -36.96 5.66 4.48
CA THR A 108 -38.13 5.63 3.59
C THR A 108 -38.43 4.18 3.20
N GLU A 109 -39.65 3.92 2.73
CA GLU A 109 -39.98 2.62 2.13
C GLU A 109 -39.10 2.32 0.90
N ALA A 110 -38.80 3.35 0.10
CA ALA A 110 -38.01 3.22 -1.13
C ALA A 110 -36.55 2.80 -0.91
N ASN A 111 -35.90 3.32 0.15
CA ASN A 111 -34.54 2.90 0.54
C ASN A 111 -34.52 1.77 1.58
N GLN A 112 -35.68 1.18 1.85
CA GLN A 112 -35.84 0.04 2.77
C GLN A 112 -35.27 0.35 4.16
N ASN A 113 -35.59 1.52 4.70
CA ASN A 113 -35.14 1.99 6.01
C ASN A 113 -33.61 1.91 6.17
N GLU A 114 -32.89 2.55 5.26
CA GLU A 114 -31.43 2.49 5.17
C GLU A 114 -30.73 2.86 6.49
N TYR A 115 -31.16 3.92 7.18
CA TYR A 115 -30.55 4.32 8.45
C TYR A 115 -30.61 3.19 9.48
N ASP A 116 -31.78 2.54 9.66
CA ASP A 116 -31.94 1.50 10.68
C ASP A 116 -31.06 0.28 10.39
N ARG A 117 -30.96 -0.14 9.13
CA ARG A 117 -30.12 -1.27 8.71
C ARG A 117 -28.63 -1.00 8.95
N LYS A 118 -28.18 0.22 8.60
CA LYS A 118 -26.78 0.65 8.71
C LYS A 118 -26.37 0.81 10.18
N VAL A 119 -27.25 1.39 11.00
CA VAL A 119 -27.08 1.46 12.47
C VAL A 119 -26.95 0.08 13.08
N ALA A 120 -27.76 -0.90 12.65
CA ALA A 120 -27.67 -2.27 13.18
C ALA A 120 -26.31 -2.92 12.87
N LYS A 121 -25.79 -2.76 11.65
CA LYS A 121 -24.46 -3.29 11.28
C LYS A 121 -23.33 -2.60 12.03
N LEU A 122 -23.41 -1.28 12.21
CA LEU A 122 -22.40 -0.54 12.98
C LEU A 122 -22.44 -0.90 14.48
N ALA A 123 -23.63 -1.10 15.06
CA ALA A 123 -23.74 -1.57 16.44
C ALA A 123 -23.14 -2.97 16.63
N TRP A 124 -23.30 -3.86 15.63
CA TRP A 124 -22.65 -5.17 15.62
C TRP A 124 -21.13 -5.05 15.57
N VAL A 125 -20.56 -4.23 14.69
CA VAL A 125 -19.10 -4.12 14.58
C VAL A 125 -18.47 -3.47 15.82
N VAL A 126 -19.17 -2.56 16.50
CA VAL A 126 -18.76 -2.05 17.83
C VAL A 126 -18.65 -3.20 18.83
N LYS A 127 -19.66 -4.06 18.88
CA LYS A 127 -19.66 -5.24 19.77
C LYS A 127 -18.52 -6.19 19.40
N LEU A 128 -18.34 -6.50 18.12
CA LEU A 128 -17.26 -7.36 17.64
C LEU A 128 -15.88 -6.82 18.07
N ALA A 129 -15.59 -5.55 17.80
CA ALA A 129 -14.31 -4.95 18.18
C ALA A 129 -14.10 -4.95 19.71
N THR A 130 -15.16 -4.73 20.48
CA THR A 130 -15.10 -4.79 21.95
C THR A 130 -14.81 -6.21 22.45
N ASP A 131 -15.50 -7.21 21.90
CA ASP A 131 -15.34 -8.62 22.29
C ASP A 131 -13.98 -9.19 21.84
N LEU A 132 -13.43 -8.67 20.73
CA LEU A 132 -12.05 -8.94 20.31
C LEU A 132 -11.01 -8.27 21.23
N GLY A 133 -11.42 -7.43 22.18
CA GLY A 133 -10.53 -6.84 23.18
C GLY A 133 -9.70 -5.67 22.67
N PHE A 134 -10.16 -4.93 21.65
CA PHE A 134 -9.49 -3.70 21.24
C PHE A 134 -9.50 -2.66 22.38
N PRO A 135 -8.36 -2.00 22.67
CA PRO A 135 -8.26 -1.07 23.79
C PRO A 135 -9.04 0.23 23.55
N VAL A 136 -9.24 0.60 22.28
CA VAL A 136 -9.99 1.79 21.87
C VAL A 136 -10.99 1.39 20.79
N VAL A 137 -12.28 1.63 21.06
CA VAL A 137 -13.38 1.49 20.10
C VAL A 137 -14.22 2.77 20.18
N VAL A 138 -14.37 3.47 19.06
CA VAL A 138 -15.07 4.76 19.01
C VAL A 138 -16.13 4.76 17.92
N GLN A 139 -17.33 5.20 18.29
CA GLN A 139 -18.42 5.53 17.37
C GLN A 139 -18.87 6.97 17.65
N ARG A 140 -18.86 7.84 16.63
CA ARG A 140 -19.26 9.25 16.78
C ARG A 140 -20.76 9.45 16.66
N GLN A 141 -21.35 8.89 15.61
CA GLN A 141 -22.80 8.87 15.39
C GLN A 141 -23.23 7.45 15.01
N PRO A 142 -24.48 7.04 15.32
CA PRO A 142 -24.94 5.68 15.10
C PRO A 142 -24.85 5.19 13.64
N ASP A 143 -24.94 6.11 12.67
CA ASP A 143 -25.04 5.85 11.22
C ASP A 143 -23.86 6.44 10.43
N LYS A 144 -22.65 6.44 10.99
CA LYS A 144 -21.46 6.97 10.29
C LYS A 144 -20.40 5.89 10.18
N TYR A 145 -19.36 6.00 10.99
CA TYR A 145 -18.26 5.05 11.02
C TYR A 145 -18.00 4.61 12.46
N VAL A 146 -17.33 3.48 12.55
CA VAL A 146 -16.70 2.98 13.78
C VAL A 146 -15.21 2.93 13.52
N TYR A 147 -14.38 3.24 14.52
CA TYR A 147 -12.98 2.87 14.45
C TYR A 147 -12.50 2.14 15.69
N ALA A 148 -11.56 1.23 15.46
CA ALA A 148 -10.74 0.61 16.50
C ALA A 148 -9.30 1.12 16.39
N GLU A 149 -8.58 1.22 17.51
CA GLU A 149 -7.19 1.69 17.52
C GLU A 149 -6.31 0.84 18.45
N ILE A 150 -5.07 0.60 18.04
CA ILE A 150 -4.00 -0.05 18.81
C ILE A 150 -2.71 0.79 18.79
N GLY A 151 -1.80 0.48 19.70
CA GLY A 151 -0.55 1.22 19.90
C GLY A 151 -0.61 2.17 21.07
N ASP A 152 0.51 2.85 21.32
CA ASP A 152 0.63 3.80 22.42
C ASP A 152 -0.25 5.05 22.15
N PRO A 153 -1.25 5.37 22.98
CA PRO A 153 -2.12 6.54 22.79
C PRO A 153 -1.34 7.87 22.75
N ASP A 154 -0.15 7.91 23.36
CA ASP A 154 0.72 9.08 23.36
C ASP A 154 1.63 9.16 22.13
N ALA A 155 1.64 8.16 21.24
CA ALA A 155 2.44 8.22 20.02
C ALA A 155 1.99 9.39 19.12
N PRO A 156 2.93 10.18 18.58
CA PRO A 156 2.64 11.43 17.91
C PRO A 156 1.90 11.25 16.56
N GLU A 157 2.08 10.11 15.92
CA GLU A 157 1.58 9.82 14.59
C GLU A 157 0.61 8.64 14.60
N MET A 158 -0.27 8.60 13.60
CA MET A 158 -1.21 7.51 13.38
C MET A 158 -1.19 7.10 11.90
N VAL A 159 -1.23 5.79 11.67
CA VAL A 159 -1.46 5.19 10.35
C VAL A 159 -2.84 4.56 10.30
N MET A 160 -3.44 4.56 9.11
CA MET A 160 -4.84 4.22 8.94
C MET A 160 -5.05 3.05 7.99
N ALA A 161 -6.00 2.20 8.33
CA ALA A 161 -6.72 1.42 7.33
C ALA A 161 -8.18 1.92 7.33
N LEU A 162 -8.68 2.38 6.19
CA LEU A 162 -10.04 2.91 6.03
C LEU A 162 -10.77 2.14 4.96
N SER A 163 -11.84 1.47 5.35
CA SER A 163 -12.60 0.58 4.47
C SER A 163 -14.10 0.72 4.73
N HIS A 164 -14.95 -0.01 4.02
CA HIS A 164 -16.40 0.12 4.12
C HIS A 164 -17.14 -1.20 4.30
N LEU A 165 -18.22 -1.14 5.08
CA LEU A 165 -19.05 -2.29 5.44
C LEU A 165 -20.33 -2.37 4.59
N ASP A 166 -20.55 -1.45 3.65
CA ASP A 166 -21.69 -1.52 2.76
C ASP A 166 -21.44 -2.36 1.50
N SER A 167 -22.48 -2.46 0.68
CA SER A 167 -22.46 -3.25 -0.55
C SER A 167 -23.37 -2.58 -1.57
N PRO A 168 -23.11 -2.72 -2.88
CA PRO A 168 -23.80 -1.93 -3.88
C PRO A 168 -25.17 -2.48 -4.24
N THR A 169 -26.09 -1.59 -4.59
CA THR A 169 -27.41 -1.98 -5.13
C THR A 169 -27.29 -2.82 -6.42
N ALA A 170 -26.20 -2.70 -7.17
CA ALA A 170 -25.95 -3.49 -8.37
C ALA A 170 -26.04 -5.01 -8.11
N SER A 171 -25.54 -5.49 -6.96
CA SER A 171 -25.57 -6.91 -6.56
C SER A 171 -26.98 -7.49 -6.38
N VAL A 172 -27.99 -6.63 -6.29
CA VAL A 172 -29.38 -7.02 -5.98
C VAL A 172 -30.40 -6.37 -6.93
N SER A 173 -29.98 -6.07 -8.17
CA SER A 173 -30.94 -5.78 -9.23
C SER A 173 -31.89 -6.99 -9.45
N PRO A 174 -33.09 -6.81 -10.03
CA PRO A 174 -34.00 -7.94 -10.27
C PRO A 174 -33.36 -9.10 -11.06
N ALA A 175 -32.46 -8.78 -12.00
CA ALA A 175 -31.73 -9.79 -12.77
C ALA A 175 -30.68 -10.53 -11.92
N GLN A 176 -29.98 -9.82 -11.03
CA GLN A 176 -29.00 -10.41 -10.11
C GLN A 176 -29.69 -11.24 -9.01
N LEU A 177 -30.82 -10.77 -8.46
CA LEU A 177 -31.62 -11.53 -7.49
C LEU A 177 -32.03 -12.90 -8.03
N ALA A 178 -32.40 -13.00 -9.31
CA ALA A 178 -32.72 -14.28 -9.94
C ALA A 178 -31.53 -15.25 -10.09
N ARG A 179 -30.30 -14.76 -9.95
CA ARG A 179 -29.04 -15.53 -10.08
C ARG A 179 -28.47 -15.97 -8.73
N TRP A 180 -28.84 -15.29 -7.64
CA TRP A 180 -28.38 -15.65 -6.31
C TRP A 180 -28.77 -17.08 -5.95
N ARG A 181 -27.81 -17.81 -5.39
CA ARG A 181 -27.99 -19.14 -4.83
C ARG A 181 -27.99 -19.09 -3.32
N ASP A 182 -28.95 -19.75 -2.71
CA ASP A 182 -28.85 -20.10 -1.30
C ASP A 182 -27.86 -21.26 -1.08
N ALA A 183 -27.59 -21.58 0.18
CA ALA A 183 -26.69 -22.66 0.59
C ALA A 183 -27.19 -24.07 0.23
N ASP A 184 -28.42 -24.21 -0.28
CA ASP A 184 -28.96 -25.47 -0.82
C ASP A 184 -28.88 -25.51 -2.36
N GLY A 185 -28.36 -24.45 -2.98
CA GLY A 185 -28.17 -24.30 -4.42
C GLY A 185 -29.40 -23.79 -5.19
N ASN A 186 -30.49 -23.44 -4.50
CA ASN A 186 -31.70 -22.93 -5.15
C ASN A 186 -31.49 -21.50 -5.67
N LEU A 187 -32.00 -21.23 -6.86
CA LEU A 187 -31.90 -19.92 -7.51
C LEU A 187 -33.02 -18.98 -7.08
N GLY A 188 -32.68 -17.72 -6.83
CA GLY A 188 -33.67 -16.66 -6.61
C GLY A 188 -34.34 -16.68 -5.24
N THR A 189 -33.77 -17.39 -4.26
CA THR A 189 -34.29 -17.44 -2.90
C THR A 189 -34.30 -16.03 -2.29
N PRO A 190 -35.45 -15.52 -1.79
CA PRO A 190 -35.52 -14.22 -1.14
C PRO A 190 -34.53 -14.11 0.02
N GLY A 191 -33.73 -13.04 0.03
CA GLY A 191 -32.73 -12.80 1.07
C GLY A 191 -31.41 -13.59 0.95
N ALA A 192 -31.23 -14.39 -0.11
CA ALA A 192 -30.00 -15.19 -0.29
C ALA A 192 -28.72 -14.34 -0.28
N TYR A 193 -28.77 -13.12 -0.81
CA TYR A 193 -27.62 -12.20 -0.87
C TYR A 193 -27.07 -11.79 0.51
N HIS A 194 -27.88 -11.87 1.58
CA HIS A 194 -27.48 -11.55 2.96
C HIS A 194 -27.77 -12.73 3.91
N SER A 195 -27.71 -13.95 3.37
CA SER A 195 -27.75 -15.21 4.12
C SER A 195 -26.45 -15.99 3.83
N PRO A 196 -25.29 -15.50 4.29
CA PRO A 196 -24.00 -15.98 3.84
C PRO A 196 -23.72 -17.40 4.36
N TYR A 197 -22.89 -18.12 3.61
CA TYR A 197 -22.54 -19.51 3.90
C TYR A 197 -21.13 -19.84 3.43
N VAL A 198 -20.56 -20.90 3.99
CA VAL A 198 -19.33 -21.51 3.54
C VAL A 198 -19.65 -22.83 2.86
N GLN A 199 -19.06 -23.05 1.70
CA GLN A 199 -19.12 -24.32 0.99
C GLN A 199 -17.89 -24.50 0.10
N ASP A 200 -17.31 -25.69 0.12
CA ASP A 200 -16.19 -26.10 -0.76
C ASP A 200 -14.99 -25.14 -0.70
N GLY A 201 -14.70 -24.61 0.50
CA GLY A 201 -13.59 -23.68 0.73
C GLY A 201 -13.86 -22.23 0.29
N TRP A 202 -15.10 -21.91 -0.11
CA TRP A 202 -15.54 -20.57 -0.45
C TRP A 202 -16.55 -20.07 0.57
N VAL A 203 -16.40 -18.82 0.97
CA VAL A 203 -17.45 -18.07 1.67
C VAL A 203 -18.25 -17.28 0.63
N TYR A 204 -19.58 -17.23 0.75
CA TYR A 204 -20.51 -16.57 -0.16
C TYR A 204 -21.35 -15.54 0.59
N GLY A 205 -21.62 -14.40 -0.05
CA GLY A 205 -22.48 -13.34 0.49
C GLY A 205 -22.22 -12.01 -0.20
N ALA A 206 -23.22 -11.13 -0.23
CA ALA A 206 -23.01 -9.77 -0.70
C ALA A 206 -22.08 -9.02 0.26
N GLY A 207 -21.18 -8.20 -0.31
CA GLY A 207 -20.22 -7.44 0.47
C GLY A 207 -19.01 -8.24 0.94
N LEU A 208 -18.93 -9.51 0.60
CA LEU A 208 -17.91 -10.39 1.13
C LEU A 208 -16.53 -10.14 0.53
N GLN A 209 -16.44 -9.75 -0.73
CA GLN A 209 -15.21 -9.34 -1.38
C GLN A 209 -15.14 -7.82 -1.60
N ASP A 210 -16.27 -7.12 -1.56
CA ASP A 210 -16.37 -5.66 -1.70
C ASP A 210 -17.49 -5.07 -0.83
N ASP A 211 -17.22 -4.62 0.40
CA ASP A 211 -15.90 -4.63 1.07
C ASP A 211 -15.97 -5.02 2.56
N SER A 212 -17.09 -5.60 3.01
CA SER A 212 -17.22 -6.08 4.39
C SER A 212 -16.18 -7.13 4.76
N GLY A 213 -15.93 -8.11 3.88
CA GLY A 213 -14.93 -9.14 4.17
C GLY A 213 -13.51 -8.57 4.31
N PRO A 214 -12.97 -7.81 3.35
CA PRO A 214 -11.66 -7.19 3.49
C PRO A 214 -11.58 -6.15 4.62
N THR A 215 -12.68 -5.44 4.92
CA THR A 215 -12.76 -4.58 6.13
C THR A 215 -12.58 -5.39 7.41
N LEU A 216 -13.23 -6.55 7.51
CA LEU A 216 -13.11 -7.44 8.69
C LEU A 216 -11.74 -8.12 8.73
N ALA A 217 -11.17 -8.49 7.59
CA ALA A 217 -9.78 -8.95 7.49
C ALA A 217 -8.80 -7.90 8.02
N THR A 218 -9.02 -6.63 7.68
CA THR A 218 -8.23 -5.51 8.20
C THR A 218 -8.35 -5.38 9.72
N LEU A 219 -9.56 -5.50 10.28
CA LEU A 219 -9.78 -5.51 11.73
C LEU A 219 -9.06 -6.69 12.40
N LEU A 220 -9.18 -7.90 11.85
CA LEU A 220 -8.55 -9.10 12.42
C LEU A 220 -7.03 -9.11 12.24
N ALA A 221 -6.50 -8.46 11.20
CA ALA A 221 -5.07 -8.23 11.05
C ALA A 221 -4.53 -7.31 12.15
N ALA A 222 -5.25 -6.22 12.49
CA ALA A 222 -4.90 -5.40 13.65
C ALA A 222 -5.01 -6.17 14.97
N LYS A 223 -5.99 -7.07 15.08
CA LYS A 223 -6.11 -7.97 16.24
C LYS A 223 -4.92 -8.92 16.35
N ALA A 224 -4.46 -9.50 15.24
CA ALA A 224 -3.26 -10.35 15.23
C ALA A 224 -2.01 -9.57 15.66
N LEU A 225 -1.85 -8.32 15.22
CA LEU A 225 -0.76 -7.45 15.68
C LEU A 225 -0.82 -7.13 17.17
N LEU A 226 -2.04 -6.95 17.71
CA LEU A 226 -2.25 -6.75 19.14
C LEU A 226 -1.81 -7.97 19.97
N GLU A 227 -2.17 -9.18 19.52
CA GLU A 227 -1.78 -10.44 20.18
C GLU A 227 -0.28 -10.75 20.03
N ALA A 228 0.30 -10.46 18.86
CA ALA A 228 1.72 -10.65 18.62
C ALA A 228 2.60 -9.74 19.52
N GLY A 229 2.04 -8.67 20.08
CA GLY A 229 2.72 -7.81 21.06
C GLY A 229 3.95 -7.09 20.52
N LEU A 230 4.03 -6.89 19.19
CA LEU A 230 5.22 -6.34 18.55
C LEU A 230 5.38 -4.82 18.76
N PRO A 231 6.63 -4.30 18.72
CA PRO A 231 6.91 -2.88 18.80
C PRO A 231 6.21 -2.04 17.72
N LEU A 232 5.48 -1.01 18.17
CA LEU A 232 4.83 0.01 17.34
C LEU A 232 5.36 1.40 17.72
N ASP A 233 5.77 2.18 16.72
CA ASP A 233 6.19 3.59 16.89
C ASP A 233 5.01 4.56 16.68
N ARG A 234 4.00 4.12 15.95
CA ARG A 234 2.76 4.84 15.63
C ARG A 234 1.53 4.07 16.08
N ARG A 235 0.43 4.80 16.27
CA ARG A 235 -0.90 4.20 16.44
C ARG A 235 -1.39 3.64 15.11
N ILE A 236 -2.14 2.54 15.16
CA ILE A 236 -2.83 1.97 13.99
C ILE A 236 -4.32 2.15 14.22
N ARG A 237 -5.01 2.85 13.31
CA ARG A 237 -6.45 3.07 13.36
C ARG A 237 -7.16 2.36 12.22
N ILE A 238 -8.12 1.51 12.55
CA ILE A 238 -8.97 0.80 11.61
C ILE A 238 -10.32 1.50 11.57
N VAL A 239 -10.63 2.20 10.47
CA VAL A 239 -11.87 2.95 10.27
C VAL A 239 -12.78 2.15 9.34
N MET A 240 -14.02 1.96 9.77
CA MET A 240 -15.03 1.15 9.09
C MET A 240 -16.24 2.04 8.78
N GLY A 241 -16.33 2.50 7.53
CA GLY A 241 -17.45 3.27 6.97
C GLY A 241 -18.63 2.38 6.54
N ILE A 242 -19.70 2.99 6.03
CA ILE A 242 -20.94 2.24 5.67
C ILE A 242 -21.72 2.87 4.48
N TYR A 243 -21.10 3.78 3.73
CA TYR A 243 -21.75 4.53 2.63
C TYR A 243 -20.82 4.78 1.42
N GLU A 244 -19.87 3.90 1.11
CA GLU A 244 -18.99 4.04 -0.06
C GLU A 244 -19.77 3.75 -1.36
N ASP A 245 -20.43 2.58 -1.39
CA ASP A 245 -21.09 1.98 -2.57
C ASP A 245 -22.42 2.66 -2.97
N GLY A 246 -22.86 3.62 -2.15
CA GLY A 246 -24.07 4.38 -2.37
C GLY A 246 -24.45 5.17 -1.13
N GLY A 247 -24.13 6.46 -1.13
CA GLY A 247 -24.40 7.36 -0.01
C GLY A 247 -25.61 8.26 -0.21
N PRO A 248 -26.05 8.96 0.85
CA PRO A 248 -27.14 9.94 0.80
C PRO A 248 -26.76 11.26 0.09
N GLY A 249 -25.59 11.31 -0.56
CA GLY A 249 -24.89 12.54 -0.91
C GLY A 249 -24.33 13.27 0.31
N THR A 250 -23.29 14.08 0.12
CA THR A 250 -22.74 14.89 1.22
C THR A 250 -23.56 16.15 1.42
N PRO A 251 -23.87 16.56 2.66
CA PRO A 251 -24.45 17.87 2.94
C PRO A 251 -23.65 19.01 2.29
N SER A 252 -24.28 20.16 2.07
CA SER A 252 -23.56 21.31 1.52
C SER A 252 -22.53 21.87 2.51
N THR A 253 -21.58 22.67 2.02
CA THR A 253 -20.64 23.39 2.87
C THR A 253 -21.37 24.36 3.81
N THR A 254 -22.44 25.01 3.34
CA THR A 254 -23.33 25.85 4.17
C THR A 254 -23.96 25.05 5.31
N ASN A 255 -24.49 23.86 5.03
CA ASN A 255 -25.08 22.99 6.06
C ASN A 255 -24.02 22.59 7.09
N THR A 256 -22.82 22.21 6.63
CA THR A 256 -21.71 21.81 7.51
C THR A 256 -21.25 22.97 8.39
N ALA A 257 -21.19 24.19 7.84
CA ALA A 257 -20.81 25.41 8.56
C ALA A 257 -21.75 25.77 9.72
N THR A 258 -22.98 25.24 9.74
CA THR A 258 -23.90 25.44 10.88
C THR A 258 -23.42 24.72 12.15
N PHE A 259 -22.56 23.71 12.01
CA PHE A 259 -22.01 22.93 13.11
C PHE A 259 -20.48 23.09 13.27
N GLN A 260 -19.73 23.11 12.17
CA GLN A 260 -18.26 23.25 12.19
C GLN A 260 -17.83 24.72 12.08
N SER A 261 -16.87 25.15 12.90
CA SER A 261 -16.32 26.53 12.84
C SER A 261 -15.36 26.74 11.67
N ILE A 262 -14.72 25.68 11.20
CA ILE A 262 -13.81 25.71 10.05
C ILE A 262 -14.30 24.64 9.05
N PRO A 263 -15.37 24.88 8.28
CA PRO A 263 -15.82 23.94 7.25
C PRO A 263 -14.82 23.89 6.08
N TYR A 264 -14.84 22.81 5.29
CA TYR A 264 -14.09 22.75 4.03
C TYR A 264 -14.79 23.62 2.96
N ASN A 265 -14.02 24.19 2.05
CA ASN A 265 -14.54 24.94 0.89
C ASN A 265 -15.25 24.04 -0.12
N SER A 266 -14.89 22.76 -0.15
CA SER A 266 -15.57 21.70 -0.89
C SER A 266 -15.58 20.46 -0.02
N ASN A 267 -16.69 19.72 0.01
CA ASN A 267 -16.79 18.51 0.83
C ASN A 267 -16.16 17.32 0.11
N PRO A 268 -15.60 16.33 0.86
CA PRO A 268 -15.23 15.05 0.28
C PRO A 268 -16.38 14.43 -0.51
N SER A 269 -16.10 13.74 -1.61
CA SER A 269 -17.15 13.14 -2.45
C SER A 269 -17.84 11.95 -1.79
N PHE A 270 -17.11 11.19 -0.98
CA PHE A 270 -17.64 10.07 -0.22
C PHE A 270 -18.21 10.54 1.13
N TYR A 271 -19.37 10.00 1.50
CA TYR A 271 -20.04 10.36 2.74
C TYR A 271 -19.22 9.99 3.98
N ASP A 272 -18.56 8.82 3.97
CA ASP A 272 -17.66 8.38 5.04
C ASP A 272 -16.46 9.31 5.20
N ASN A 273 -15.82 9.71 4.09
CA ASN A 273 -14.72 10.68 4.11
C ASN A 273 -15.17 12.06 4.61
N TRP A 274 -16.36 12.53 4.19
CA TRP A 274 -16.94 13.76 4.70
C TRP A 274 -17.20 13.68 6.20
N ALA A 275 -17.77 12.57 6.68
CA ALA A 275 -18.04 12.35 8.08
C ALA A 275 -16.76 12.36 8.92
N TYR A 276 -15.71 11.66 8.47
CA TYR A 276 -14.43 11.56 9.16
C TYR A 276 -13.67 12.90 9.15
N LYS A 277 -13.42 13.45 7.97
CA LYS A 277 -12.52 14.58 7.75
C LYS A 277 -13.13 15.93 8.06
N ASN A 278 -14.42 16.13 7.75
CA ASN A 278 -15.07 17.42 7.85
C ASN A 278 -16.07 17.48 9.01
N LEU A 279 -17.05 16.56 9.08
CA LEU A 279 -18.05 16.59 10.15
C LEU A 279 -17.41 16.41 11.53
N ASN A 280 -16.54 15.42 11.70
CA ASN A 280 -15.97 15.07 13.01
C ASN A 280 -14.53 15.58 13.20
N ARG A 281 -13.85 16.07 12.16
CA ARG A 281 -12.46 16.60 12.26
C ARG A 281 -11.52 15.62 12.98
N GLU A 282 -11.58 14.36 12.57
CA GLU A 282 -10.67 13.34 13.10
C GLU A 282 -9.23 13.59 12.62
N GLU A 283 -8.27 12.98 13.33
CA GLU A 283 -6.86 13.03 12.97
C GLU A 283 -6.63 12.44 11.57
N THR A 284 -5.95 13.21 10.71
CA THR A 284 -5.48 12.76 9.39
C THR A 284 -4.26 11.86 9.58
N PRO A 285 -4.19 10.69 8.91
CA PRO A 285 -3.05 9.80 9.06
C PRO A 285 -1.79 10.33 8.35
N ILE A 286 -0.61 9.88 8.78
CA ILE A 286 0.64 10.11 8.01
C ILE A 286 0.76 9.16 6.82
N ALA A 287 0.16 7.98 6.93
CA ALA A 287 0.00 7.01 5.84
C ALA A 287 -1.20 6.12 6.10
N GLY A 288 -1.77 5.56 5.04
CA GLY A 288 -2.78 4.55 5.19
C GLY A 288 -3.10 3.79 3.91
N TYR A 289 -4.06 2.90 4.01
CA TYR A 289 -4.68 2.27 2.85
C TYR A 289 -6.18 2.10 3.05
N THR A 290 -6.85 1.82 1.94
CA THR A 290 -8.17 1.18 1.91
C THR A 290 -8.02 -0.26 1.45
N SER A 291 -8.77 -1.18 2.07
CA SER A 291 -8.82 -2.58 1.61
C SER A 291 -9.68 -2.77 0.38
N ASP A 292 -10.42 -1.75 -0.06
CA ASP A 292 -11.22 -1.75 -1.27
C ASP A 292 -10.34 -1.48 -2.50
N SER A 293 -9.79 -2.56 -3.06
CA SER A 293 -9.46 -2.74 -4.48
C SER A 293 -8.67 -4.04 -4.72
N ARG A 294 -7.35 -3.99 -4.96
CA ARG A 294 -6.54 -5.19 -5.16
C ARG A 294 -5.10 -4.99 -4.72
N PHE A 295 -4.44 -6.09 -4.41
CA PHE A 295 -2.99 -6.17 -4.31
C PHE A 295 -2.33 -6.10 -5.69
N PRO A 296 -1.03 -5.77 -5.77
CA PRO A 296 -0.13 -5.50 -4.65
C PRO A 296 -0.30 -4.09 -4.07
N VAL A 297 -0.53 -3.06 -4.88
CA VAL A 297 -0.81 -1.68 -4.45
C VAL A 297 -1.52 -0.94 -5.59
N ILE A 298 -2.56 -0.17 -5.29
CA ILE A 298 -3.18 0.77 -6.24
C ILE A 298 -2.77 2.20 -5.91
N VAL A 299 -2.08 2.84 -6.85
CA VAL A 299 -1.50 4.19 -6.70
C VAL A 299 -2.39 5.31 -7.21
N GLY A 300 -3.49 4.98 -7.91
CA GLY A 300 -4.41 5.99 -8.44
C GLY A 300 -5.44 5.45 -9.44
N ASN A 301 -6.29 6.37 -9.88
CA ASN A 301 -7.30 6.17 -10.91
C ASN A 301 -6.70 6.37 -12.31
N SER A 302 -6.77 5.34 -13.16
CA SER A 302 -6.38 5.39 -14.56
C SER A 302 -7.54 5.71 -15.51
N GLY A 303 -7.22 6.31 -16.66
CA GLY A 303 -8.15 6.41 -17.79
C GLY A 303 -8.11 5.17 -18.69
N SER A 304 -9.17 4.93 -19.47
CA SER A 304 -9.24 3.81 -20.41
C SER A 304 -9.97 4.14 -21.71
N VAL A 305 -9.62 3.43 -22.78
CA VAL A 305 -10.29 3.43 -24.09
C VAL A 305 -10.43 1.99 -24.60
N THR A 306 -11.40 1.73 -25.48
CA THR A 306 -11.58 0.38 -26.07
C THR A 306 -11.74 0.45 -27.59
N PRO A 307 -10.67 0.74 -28.38
CA PRO A 307 -10.76 0.72 -29.84
C PRO A 307 -10.88 -0.70 -30.39
N SER A 308 -11.48 -0.83 -31.57
CA SER A 308 -11.47 -2.10 -32.32
C SER A 308 -10.16 -2.30 -33.07
N VAL A 309 -9.61 -3.51 -32.99
CA VAL A 309 -8.55 -4.02 -33.84
C VAL A 309 -9.17 -5.00 -34.83
N SER A 310 -9.03 -4.74 -36.13
CA SER A 310 -9.77 -5.48 -37.17
C SER A 310 -8.89 -5.90 -38.34
N MET A 311 -9.24 -7.01 -39.00
CA MET A 311 -8.63 -7.48 -40.24
C MET A 311 -9.70 -8.10 -41.14
N SER A 312 -9.64 -7.79 -42.44
CA SER A 312 -10.49 -8.44 -43.43
C SER A 312 -9.93 -9.82 -43.80
N LEU A 313 -10.73 -10.85 -43.58
CA LEU A 313 -10.47 -12.24 -43.95
C LEU A 313 -11.25 -12.67 -45.21
N SER A 314 -11.94 -11.75 -45.90
CA SER A 314 -12.80 -12.07 -47.04
C SER A 314 -12.08 -12.78 -48.20
N ALA A 315 -10.76 -12.57 -48.32
CA ALA A 315 -9.90 -13.27 -49.27
C ALA A 315 -9.74 -14.79 -48.98
N ASP A 316 -10.21 -15.26 -47.83
CA ASP A 316 -10.21 -16.68 -47.45
C ASP A 316 -11.55 -17.37 -47.71
N SER A 317 -12.57 -16.66 -48.23
CA SER A 317 -13.95 -17.15 -48.41
C SER A 317 -14.10 -18.48 -49.17
N THR A 318 -13.14 -18.85 -50.02
CA THR A 318 -13.13 -20.11 -50.79
C THR A 318 -12.12 -21.14 -50.29
N LYS A 319 -11.35 -20.82 -49.25
CA LYS A 319 -10.29 -21.68 -48.74
C LYS A 319 -10.84 -22.65 -47.70
N ALA A 320 -10.27 -23.86 -47.69
CA ALA A 320 -10.44 -24.78 -46.57
C ALA A 320 -9.81 -24.17 -45.30
N PHE A 321 -10.34 -24.54 -44.14
CA PHE A 321 -10.01 -24.00 -42.82
C PHE A 321 -10.33 -22.51 -42.63
N ARG A 322 -11.11 -21.88 -43.51
CA ARG A 322 -11.53 -20.48 -43.29
C ARG A 322 -12.38 -20.35 -42.04
N LEU A 323 -12.28 -19.21 -41.36
CA LEU A 323 -13.10 -18.90 -40.19
C LEU A 323 -14.55 -18.63 -40.62
N THR A 324 -15.52 -19.27 -39.95
CA THR A 324 -16.95 -19.04 -40.18
C THR A 324 -17.65 -18.47 -38.95
N ASP A 325 -17.09 -18.68 -37.75
CA ASP A 325 -17.59 -18.06 -36.52
C ASP A 325 -16.46 -17.91 -35.50
N ALA A 326 -16.56 -16.88 -34.67
CA ALA A 326 -15.63 -16.68 -33.56
C ALA A 326 -16.31 -15.92 -32.40
N THR A 327 -16.29 -16.51 -31.21
CA THR A 327 -16.92 -15.96 -30.00
C THR A 327 -16.01 -16.02 -28.78
N ALA A 328 -16.16 -15.07 -27.85
CA ALA A 328 -15.37 -14.95 -26.63
C ALA A 328 -16.26 -14.79 -25.40
N GLY A 329 -15.84 -15.32 -24.26
CA GLY A 329 -16.61 -15.25 -23.02
C GLY A 329 -15.76 -15.53 -21.78
N VAL A 330 -16.43 -15.92 -20.70
CA VAL A 330 -15.80 -16.33 -19.44
C VAL A 330 -15.56 -17.83 -19.43
N THR A 331 -14.46 -18.26 -18.81
CA THR A 331 -14.10 -19.66 -18.59
C THR A 331 -15.24 -20.46 -17.94
N LEU A 332 -15.33 -21.75 -18.30
CA LEU A 332 -16.21 -22.71 -17.67
C LEU A 332 -15.41 -23.60 -16.72
N ARG A 333 -16.00 -23.95 -15.58
CA ARG A 333 -15.40 -24.86 -14.59
C ARG A 333 -16.36 -25.97 -14.23
N GLU A 334 -15.90 -27.22 -14.40
CA GLU A 334 -16.64 -28.40 -13.97
C GLU A 334 -16.94 -28.33 -12.46
N GLY A 335 -18.19 -28.57 -12.08
CA GLY A 335 -18.64 -28.52 -10.67
C GLY A 335 -18.97 -27.14 -10.13
N ASP A 336 -18.73 -26.06 -10.88
CA ASP A 336 -18.93 -24.68 -10.41
C ASP A 336 -19.87 -23.90 -11.34
N PRO A 337 -21.20 -24.05 -11.18
CA PRO A 337 -22.19 -23.43 -12.07
C PRO A 337 -22.38 -21.93 -11.83
N THR A 338 -21.79 -21.36 -10.77
CA THR A 338 -21.89 -19.92 -10.46
C THR A 338 -20.81 -19.12 -11.17
N LEU A 339 -19.68 -19.71 -11.56
CA LEU A 339 -18.53 -18.97 -12.13
C LEU A 339 -18.90 -18.02 -13.27
N LYS A 340 -19.88 -18.38 -14.10
CA LYS A 340 -20.39 -17.54 -15.19
C LYS A 340 -20.98 -16.20 -14.72
N ASP A 341 -21.48 -16.13 -13.48
CA ASP A 341 -22.13 -14.95 -12.92
C ASP A 341 -21.11 -13.83 -12.60
N ILE A 342 -19.81 -14.15 -12.54
CA ILE A 342 -18.71 -13.16 -12.42
C ILE A 342 -18.73 -12.15 -13.57
N ALA A 343 -19.30 -12.54 -14.73
CA ALA A 343 -19.41 -11.67 -15.90
C ALA A 343 -20.33 -10.47 -15.67
N TYR A 344 -21.25 -10.53 -14.69
CA TYR A 344 -22.23 -9.48 -14.43
C TYR A 344 -21.80 -8.49 -13.34
N GLY A 345 -20.53 -8.53 -12.93
CA GLY A 345 -19.97 -7.58 -11.96
C GLY A 345 -19.74 -6.18 -12.53
N SER A 346 -19.10 -5.33 -11.74
CA SER A 346 -18.93 -3.89 -12.04
C SER A 346 -17.90 -3.56 -13.12
N THR A 347 -17.16 -4.54 -13.63
CA THR A 347 -16.19 -4.33 -14.70
C THR A 347 -16.25 -5.49 -15.70
N THR A 348 -15.63 -5.27 -16.85
CA THR A 348 -15.56 -6.29 -17.90
C THR A 348 -14.47 -7.31 -17.59
N GLN A 349 -14.74 -8.57 -17.93
CA GLN A 349 -13.80 -9.67 -17.79
C GLN A 349 -12.80 -9.70 -18.96
N ILE A 350 -11.61 -10.19 -18.70
CA ILE A 350 -10.68 -10.64 -19.74
C ILE A 350 -11.28 -11.90 -20.37
N ALA A 351 -11.24 -11.99 -21.69
CA ALA A 351 -11.71 -13.16 -22.42
C ALA A 351 -10.93 -14.40 -21.98
N SER A 352 -11.56 -15.21 -21.14
CA SER A 352 -11.02 -16.44 -20.54
C SER A 352 -11.57 -17.70 -21.22
N ARG A 353 -12.52 -17.51 -22.14
CA ARG A 353 -13.00 -18.52 -23.09
C ARG A 353 -13.05 -17.97 -24.49
N ALA A 354 -12.70 -18.76 -25.49
CA ALA A 354 -12.83 -18.42 -26.89
C ALA A 354 -13.16 -19.65 -27.74
N THR A 355 -14.04 -19.48 -28.72
CA THR A 355 -14.42 -20.53 -29.66
C THR A 355 -14.21 -20.03 -31.07
N PHE A 356 -13.52 -20.83 -31.89
CA PHE A 356 -13.29 -20.57 -33.31
C PHE A 356 -13.86 -21.71 -34.13
N THR A 357 -14.71 -21.40 -35.11
CA THR A 357 -15.31 -22.40 -36.00
C THR A 357 -14.76 -22.23 -37.40
N LEU A 358 -14.23 -23.31 -37.97
CA LEU A 358 -13.60 -23.35 -39.29
C LEU A 358 -14.39 -24.25 -40.25
N ASP A 359 -14.50 -23.83 -41.50
CA ASP A 359 -15.04 -24.66 -42.59
C ASP A 359 -13.95 -25.59 -43.15
N LEU A 360 -14.20 -26.89 -43.10
CA LEU A 360 -13.34 -27.96 -43.60
C LEU A 360 -13.75 -28.48 -44.99
N ALA A 361 -14.74 -27.86 -45.64
CA ALA A 361 -15.14 -28.22 -46.99
C ALA A 361 -13.92 -28.19 -47.92
N GLY A 362 -13.65 -29.31 -48.59
CA GLY A 362 -12.49 -29.49 -49.47
C GLY A 362 -11.19 -29.94 -48.79
N ALA A 363 -11.13 -30.05 -47.45
CA ALA A 363 -9.98 -30.64 -46.74
C ALA A 363 -10.12 -32.15 -46.57
N GLY A 364 -9.09 -32.91 -46.95
CA GLY A 364 -9.03 -34.37 -46.78
C GLY A 364 -8.81 -34.79 -45.33
N SER A 365 -9.08 -36.06 -45.00
CA SER A 365 -8.93 -36.59 -43.63
C SER A 365 -7.52 -36.40 -43.08
N ALA A 366 -6.49 -36.65 -43.89
CA ALA A 366 -5.09 -36.47 -43.47
C ALA A 366 -4.74 -35.01 -43.13
N GLU A 367 -5.34 -34.04 -43.82
CA GLU A 367 -5.13 -32.61 -43.53
C GLU A 367 -5.83 -32.22 -42.23
N ARG A 368 -7.07 -32.69 -42.03
CA ARG A 368 -7.83 -32.50 -40.78
C ARG A 368 -7.06 -33.08 -39.58
N ASP A 369 -6.57 -34.31 -39.70
CA ASP A 369 -5.79 -34.98 -38.65
C ASP A 369 -4.47 -34.25 -38.36
N ARG A 370 -3.77 -33.77 -39.40
CA ARG A 370 -2.52 -33.02 -39.25
C ARG A 370 -2.74 -31.69 -38.54
N PHE A 371 -3.82 -30.98 -38.88
CA PHE A 371 -4.20 -29.72 -38.22
C PHE A 371 -4.48 -29.93 -36.72
N VAL A 372 -5.34 -30.90 -36.40
CA VAL A 372 -5.70 -31.23 -35.00
C VAL A 372 -4.48 -31.74 -34.21
N SER A 373 -3.64 -32.57 -34.82
CA SER A 373 -2.42 -33.08 -34.18
C SER A 373 -1.44 -31.96 -33.85
N ALA A 374 -1.30 -30.97 -34.73
CA ALA A 374 -0.43 -29.82 -34.49
C ALA A 374 -0.94 -28.92 -33.36
N ILE A 375 -2.25 -28.67 -33.29
CA ILE A 375 -2.87 -27.94 -32.17
C ILE A 375 -2.64 -28.70 -30.86
N THR A 376 -2.92 -30.00 -30.85
CA THR A 376 -2.79 -30.85 -29.66
C THR A 376 -1.33 -30.89 -29.18
N ALA A 377 -0.38 -31.05 -30.10
CA ALA A 377 1.04 -31.06 -29.78
C ALA A 377 1.52 -29.70 -29.24
N ALA A 378 1.08 -28.59 -29.83
CA ALA A 378 1.42 -27.25 -29.36
C ALA A 378 0.85 -26.97 -27.96
N ALA A 379 -0.42 -27.31 -27.72
CA ALA A 379 -1.06 -27.18 -26.41
C ALA A 379 -0.38 -28.06 -25.36
N THR A 380 -0.03 -29.31 -25.70
CA THR A 380 0.70 -30.23 -24.80
C THR A 380 2.08 -29.69 -24.44
N THR A 381 2.82 -29.19 -25.44
CA THR A 381 4.15 -28.59 -25.23
C THR A 381 4.10 -27.38 -24.30
N LYS A 382 2.98 -26.66 -24.28
CA LYS A 382 2.74 -25.51 -23.39
C LYS A 382 2.03 -25.87 -22.08
N GLY A 383 1.82 -27.16 -21.79
CA GLY A 383 1.20 -27.63 -20.56
C GLY A 383 -0.30 -27.35 -20.44
N TRP A 384 -1.00 -27.11 -21.55
CA TRP A 384 -2.45 -26.94 -21.57
C TRP A 384 -3.21 -28.26 -21.79
N LEU A 385 -2.51 -29.29 -22.24
CA LEU A 385 -3.02 -30.65 -22.38
C LEU A 385 -2.05 -31.68 -21.78
N PRO A 386 -2.56 -32.82 -21.27
CA PRO A 386 -3.98 -33.12 -21.07
C PRO A 386 -4.59 -32.28 -19.93
N ALA A 387 -5.92 -32.24 -19.86
CA ALA A 387 -6.63 -31.65 -18.73
C ALA A 387 -6.34 -32.45 -17.45
N ALA A 388 -6.30 -31.78 -16.30
CA ALA A 388 -6.28 -32.48 -15.03
C ALA A 388 -7.62 -33.25 -14.84
N PRO A 389 -7.63 -34.37 -14.10
CA PRO A 389 -8.88 -35.11 -13.85
C PRO A 389 -9.97 -34.20 -13.26
N ARG A 390 -11.20 -34.31 -13.78
CA ARG A 390 -12.37 -33.51 -13.34
C ARG A 390 -12.20 -31.99 -13.51
N THR A 391 -11.49 -31.58 -14.56
CA THR A 391 -11.37 -30.17 -14.94
C THR A 391 -11.81 -29.99 -16.38
N THR A 392 -12.35 -28.80 -16.68
CA THR A 392 -12.67 -28.40 -18.05
C THR A 392 -11.38 -28.40 -18.89
N PRO A 393 -11.31 -29.12 -20.02
CA PRO A 393 -10.11 -29.11 -20.84
C PRO A 393 -9.82 -27.71 -21.38
N LYS A 394 -8.55 -27.30 -21.32
CA LYS A 394 -8.14 -25.96 -21.73
C LYS A 394 -8.14 -25.76 -23.24
N VAL A 395 -7.99 -26.84 -24.01
CA VAL A 395 -8.05 -26.85 -25.47
C VAL A 395 -8.87 -28.04 -25.91
N GLN A 396 -9.86 -27.80 -26.77
CA GLN A 396 -10.70 -28.85 -27.35
C GLN A 396 -10.89 -28.61 -28.84
N THR A 397 -10.82 -29.69 -29.62
CA THR A 397 -11.15 -29.67 -31.04
C THR A 397 -12.25 -30.68 -31.32
N THR A 398 -13.36 -30.25 -31.92
CA THR A 398 -14.47 -31.13 -32.32
C THR A 398 -14.71 -30.98 -33.82
N ILE A 399 -14.85 -32.10 -34.53
CA ILE A 399 -15.20 -32.10 -35.96
C ILE A 399 -16.61 -32.70 -36.10
N THR A 400 -17.52 -31.95 -36.70
CA THR A 400 -18.88 -32.40 -37.03
C THR A 400 -19.15 -32.11 -38.50
N GLY A 401 -19.14 -33.16 -39.33
CA GLY A 401 -19.23 -33.02 -40.79
C GLY A 401 -18.04 -32.25 -41.35
N ASP A 402 -18.31 -31.12 -42.01
CA ASP A 402 -17.31 -30.21 -42.55
C ASP A 402 -17.05 -29.00 -41.64
N SER A 403 -17.43 -29.05 -40.37
CA SER A 403 -17.14 -27.98 -39.40
C SER A 403 -16.15 -28.46 -38.34
N LEU A 404 -15.12 -27.65 -38.06
CA LEU A 404 -14.21 -27.82 -36.93
C LEU A 404 -14.41 -26.70 -35.93
N THR A 405 -14.64 -27.04 -34.67
CA THR A 405 -14.64 -26.08 -33.56
C THR A 405 -13.38 -26.26 -32.73
N LEU A 406 -12.62 -25.18 -32.56
CA LEU A 406 -11.52 -25.04 -31.60
C LEU A 406 -12.02 -24.20 -30.42
N GLU A 407 -12.10 -24.81 -29.24
CA GLU A 407 -12.47 -24.14 -28.00
C GLU A 407 -11.26 -24.03 -27.06
N ILE A 408 -11.10 -22.84 -26.49
CA ILE A 408 -10.03 -22.44 -25.59
C ILE A 408 -10.66 -22.02 -24.27
N ASN A 409 -10.17 -22.58 -23.16
CA ASN A 409 -10.62 -22.30 -21.80
C ASN A 409 -9.39 -22.07 -20.91
N THR A 410 -9.26 -20.90 -20.27
CA THR A 410 -8.05 -20.55 -19.52
C THR A 410 -8.04 -21.11 -18.10
N ASP A 411 -9.21 -21.49 -17.57
CA ASP A 411 -9.48 -21.86 -16.17
C ASP A 411 -9.42 -20.69 -15.15
N VAL A 412 -9.08 -19.49 -15.63
CA VAL A 412 -8.87 -18.30 -14.79
C VAL A 412 -9.72 -17.14 -15.32
N ALA A 413 -10.74 -16.75 -14.56
CA ALA A 413 -11.56 -15.57 -14.83
C ALA A 413 -10.94 -14.35 -14.13
N MET A 414 -10.38 -13.41 -14.90
CA MET A 414 -9.78 -12.18 -14.39
C MET A 414 -10.47 -10.96 -14.98
N GLU A 415 -10.42 -9.85 -14.25
CA GLU A 415 -10.98 -8.59 -14.68
C GLU A 415 -9.99 -7.64 -15.37
N MET A 416 -10.52 -6.62 -16.05
CA MET A 416 -9.73 -5.43 -16.40
C MET A 416 -9.39 -4.59 -15.15
N PRO A 417 -8.22 -3.93 -15.07
CA PRO A 417 -7.22 -3.75 -16.13
C PRO A 417 -5.97 -4.64 -15.97
N THR A 418 -6.10 -5.87 -15.44
CA THR A 418 -4.97 -6.75 -15.07
C THR A 418 -4.84 -8.01 -15.96
N PRO A 419 -4.69 -7.86 -17.29
CA PRO A 419 -4.56 -8.99 -18.22
C PRO A 419 -3.39 -9.93 -17.91
N GLN A 420 -2.33 -9.41 -17.30
CA GLN A 420 -1.13 -10.17 -16.94
C GLN A 420 -1.32 -11.15 -15.78
N TYR A 421 -2.37 -11.01 -14.97
CA TYR A 421 -2.70 -11.98 -13.91
C TYR A 421 -3.51 -13.17 -14.43
N GLY A 422 -4.06 -13.01 -15.63
CA GLY A 422 -4.81 -14.06 -16.32
C GLY A 422 -4.11 -14.54 -17.56
N LYS A 423 -4.92 -15.14 -18.43
CA LYS A 423 -4.56 -15.56 -19.78
C LYS A 423 -5.67 -15.08 -20.70
N ASN A 424 -5.34 -14.72 -21.93
CA ASN A 424 -6.37 -14.31 -22.89
C ASN A 424 -6.65 -15.44 -23.89
N ALA A 425 -7.85 -16.01 -23.85
CA ALA A 425 -8.25 -17.14 -24.68
C ALA A 425 -8.17 -16.84 -26.19
N ILE A 426 -8.29 -15.57 -26.58
CA ILE A 426 -8.13 -15.15 -27.98
C ILE A 426 -6.68 -15.25 -28.42
N VAL A 427 -5.75 -14.76 -27.59
CA VAL A 427 -4.30 -14.84 -27.87
C VAL A 427 -3.88 -16.30 -28.02
N TRP A 428 -4.35 -17.17 -27.12
CA TRP A 428 -4.09 -18.61 -27.20
C TRP A 428 -4.72 -19.29 -28.41
N GLY A 429 -5.98 -18.98 -28.70
CA GLY A 429 -6.65 -19.51 -29.89
C GLY A 429 -5.94 -19.12 -31.17
N MET A 430 -5.56 -17.85 -31.32
CA MET A 430 -4.78 -17.37 -32.46
C MET A 430 -3.41 -18.06 -32.57
N PHE A 431 -2.70 -18.26 -31.45
CA PHE A 431 -1.46 -19.03 -31.44
C PHE A 431 -1.65 -20.47 -31.94
N LEU A 432 -2.68 -21.17 -31.46
CA LEU A 432 -2.95 -22.56 -31.85
C LEU A 432 -3.42 -22.66 -33.30
N LEU A 433 -4.25 -21.73 -33.77
CA LEU A 433 -4.63 -21.62 -35.18
C LEU A 433 -3.39 -21.41 -36.07
N SER A 434 -2.45 -20.56 -35.65
CA SER A 434 -1.17 -20.37 -36.36
C SER A 434 -0.39 -21.68 -36.48
N LYS A 435 -0.31 -22.48 -35.40
CA LYS A 435 0.38 -23.78 -35.43
C LYS A 435 -0.34 -24.81 -36.30
N GLY A 436 -1.66 -24.91 -36.18
CA GLY A 436 -2.48 -25.81 -37.00
C GLY A 436 -2.33 -25.52 -38.50
N LEU A 437 -2.54 -24.27 -38.90
CA LEU A 437 -2.40 -23.84 -40.30
C LEU A 437 -0.97 -23.97 -40.81
N GLY A 438 0.03 -23.64 -39.97
CA GLY A 438 1.44 -23.81 -40.32
C GLY A 438 1.83 -25.26 -40.57
N ALA A 439 1.24 -26.21 -39.83
CA ALA A 439 1.46 -27.63 -40.07
C ALA A 439 0.94 -28.09 -41.44
N LEU A 440 -0.06 -27.41 -42.02
CA LEU A 440 -0.54 -27.66 -43.38
C LEU A 440 0.37 -27.07 -44.46
N GLY A 441 1.41 -26.31 -44.08
CA GLY A 441 2.27 -25.57 -45.02
C GLY A 441 1.73 -24.20 -45.41
N THR A 442 0.63 -23.75 -44.80
CA THR A 442 0.02 -22.43 -45.07
C THR A 442 0.86 -21.31 -44.47
N ALA A 443 1.34 -20.37 -45.30
CA ALA A 443 2.03 -19.17 -44.87
C ALA A 443 1.07 -17.96 -44.73
N ALA A 444 1.52 -16.89 -44.09
CA ALA A 444 0.75 -15.65 -43.93
C ALA A 444 0.42 -14.94 -45.27
N ALA A 445 1.18 -15.23 -46.33
CA ALA A 445 0.87 -14.76 -47.68
C ALA A 445 -0.30 -15.54 -48.32
N ASP A 446 -0.52 -16.79 -47.89
CA ASP A 446 -1.49 -17.70 -48.49
C ASP A 446 -2.88 -17.54 -47.88
N MET A 447 -3.00 -17.09 -46.62
CA MET A 447 -4.27 -17.02 -45.89
C MET A 447 -4.30 -15.86 -44.88
N GLN A 448 -5.36 -15.06 -44.89
CA GLN A 448 -5.49 -13.92 -43.98
C GLN A 448 -5.70 -14.36 -42.53
N LEU A 449 -6.43 -15.45 -42.29
CA LEU A 449 -6.56 -16.03 -40.95
C LEU A 449 -5.19 -16.41 -40.38
N LYS A 450 -4.31 -17.00 -41.20
CA LYS A 450 -2.92 -17.32 -40.80
C LYS A 450 -2.14 -16.05 -40.45
N LYS A 451 -2.29 -15.00 -41.26
CA LYS A 451 -1.65 -13.69 -41.01
C LYS A 451 -2.15 -13.05 -39.71
N ALA A 452 -3.45 -13.06 -39.47
CA ALA A 452 -4.04 -12.56 -38.22
C ALA A 452 -3.52 -13.34 -37.01
N ALA A 453 -3.53 -14.67 -37.11
CA ALA A 453 -3.06 -15.60 -36.08
C ALA A 453 -1.58 -15.36 -35.72
N ASP A 454 -0.71 -15.26 -36.74
CA ASP A 454 0.71 -14.93 -36.56
C ASP A 454 0.92 -13.54 -35.94
N GLY A 455 0.14 -12.56 -36.39
CA GLY A 455 0.22 -11.18 -35.91
C GLY A 455 -0.11 -11.06 -34.42
N ILE A 456 -1.22 -11.65 -33.98
CA ILE A 456 -1.61 -11.64 -32.56
C ILE A 456 -0.61 -12.41 -31.70
N ALA A 457 -0.18 -13.60 -32.15
CA ALA A 457 0.82 -14.37 -31.43
C ALA A 457 2.16 -13.62 -31.30
N ASP A 458 2.58 -12.87 -32.32
CA ASP A 458 3.82 -12.08 -32.25
C ASP A 458 3.71 -10.86 -31.31
N LEU A 459 2.52 -10.27 -31.18
CA LEU A 459 2.33 -9.09 -30.33
C LEU A 459 2.11 -9.45 -28.85
N PHE A 460 1.52 -10.61 -28.57
CA PHE A 460 1.10 -10.99 -27.21
C PHE A 460 1.71 -12.29 -26.67
N PHE A 461 2.41 -13.09 -27.49
CA PHE A 461 2.79 -14.44 -27.09
C PHE A 461 4.10 -14.96 -27.71
N ARG A 462 5.16 -14.13 -27.69
CA ARG A 462 6.50 -14.55 -28.17
C ARG A 462 7.10 -15.61 -27.27
N ASP A 463 7.62 -16.67 -27.88
CA ASP A 463 8.22 -17.83 -27.21
C ASP A 463 7.29 -18.54 -26.20
N GLY A 464 5.99 -18.22 -26.25
CA GLY A 464 4.95 -18.70 -25.35
C GLY A 464 4.96 -18.05 -23.97
N VAL A 465 5.36 -16.79 -23.89
CA VAL A 465 5.24 -15.94 -22.70
C VAL A 465 4.26 -14.81 -23.01
N GLU A 466 3.20 -14.68 -22.21
CA GLU A 466 2.28 -13.53 -22.27
C GLU A 466 2.83 -12.37 -21.43
N GLY A 467 2.90 -12.52 -20.10
CA GLY A 467 3.56 -11.61 -19.15
C GLY A 467 3.56 -10.13 -19.54
N GLU A 468 4.75 -9.57 -19.76
CA GLU A 468 4.94 -8.16 -20.14
C GLU A 468 4.47 -7.80 -21.56
N ALA A 469 4.08 -8.76 -22.39
CA ALA A 469 3.45 -8.47 -23.68
C ALA A 469 2.16 -7.65 -23.48
N TYR A 470 1.45 -7.88 -22.37
CA TYR A 470 0.26 -7.12 -22.00
C TYR A 470 0.52 -5.68 -21.57
N ILE A 471 1.78 -5.29 -21.34
CA ILE A 471 2.18 -3.88 -21.17
C ILE A 471 2.80 -3.29 -22.44
N GLY A 472 2.75 -4.03 -23.55
CA GLY A 472 3.20 -3.59 -24.87
C GLY A 472 4.68 -3.80 -25.16
N LYS A 473 5.36 -4.71 -24.43
CA LYS A 473 6.80 -5.04 -24.62
C LYS A 473 7.16 -5.34 -26.07
N TYR A 474 6.27 -5.97 -26.83
CA TYR A 474 6.50 -6.36 -28.23
C TYR A 474 5.90 -5.40 -29.26
N MET A 475 5.35 -4.27 -28.81
CA MET A 475 4.64 -3.29 -29.64
C MET A 475 5.48 -2.05 -29.96
N GLY A 476 6.80 -2.11 -29.75
CA GLY A 476 7.72 -1.00 -30.07
C GLY A 476 7.64 0.20 -29.12
N ILE A 477 6.95 0.06 -27.99
CA ILE A 477 6.94 1.09 -26.94
C ILE A 477 8.36 1.23 -26.38
N PRO A 478 8.92 2.44 -26.26
CA PRO A 478 10.21 2.65 -25.62
C PRO A 478 10.23 2.08 -24.20
N ALA A 479 11.35 1.47 -23.79
CA ALA A 479 11.46 0.84 -22.47
C ALA A 479 11.14 1.80 -21.31
N SER A 480 11.54 3.07 -21.44
CA SER A 480 11.24 4.14 -20.46
C SER A 480 9.76 4.51 -20.36
N LEU A 481 8.94 4.11 -21.33
CA LEU A 481 7.50 4.37 -21.37
C LEU A 481 6.65 3.14 -21.08
N LEU A 482 7.24 1.94 -20.92
CA LEU A 482 6.50 0.74 -20.53
C LEU A 482 5.97 0.88 -19.09
N ARG A 483 6.78 1.46 -18.20
CA ARG A 483 6.52 1.58 -16.76
C ARG A 483 6.97 2.94 -16.27
N ASN A 484 6.37 3.39 -15.16
CA ASN A 484 6.89 4.53 -14.44
C ASN A 484 8.24 4.16 -13.77
N PRO A 485 9.30 4.99 -13.93
CA PRO A 485 10.63 4.66 -13.40
C PRO A 485 10.70 4.63 -11.87
N SER A 486 9.83 5.38 -11.18
CA SER A 486 9.88 5.49 -9.72
C SER A 486 9.29 4.28 -9.02
N ASN A 487 8.13 3.78 -9.46
CA ASN A 487 7.40 2.72 -8.76
C ASN A 487 7.10 1.47 -9.62
N GLY A 488 7.49 1.46 -10.89
CA GLY A 488 7.28 0.33 -11.79
C GLY A 488 5.85 0.14 -12.29
N THR A 489 4.92 1.05 -11.97
CA THR A 489 3.54 0.97 -12.45
C THR A 489 3.51 0.95 -13.98
N PRO A 490 2.88 -0.05 -14.62
CA PRO A 490 2.71 -0.08 -16.06
C PRO A 490 1.98 1.17 -16.55
N ASN A 491 2.53 1.82 -17.58
CA ASN A 491 1.88 3.01 -18.13
C ASN A 491 0.72 2.66 -19.04
N LEU A 492 0.79 1.52 -19.77
CA LEU A 492 -0.32 0.97 -20.53
C LEU A 492 -0.54 -0.51 -20.19
N THR A 493 -1.78 -0.94 -20.18
CA THR A 493 -2.15 -2.37 -20.23
C THR A 493 -3.12 -2.61 -21.38
N PHE A 494 -3.01 -3.78 -22.03
CA PHE A 494 -3.77 -4.14 -23.22
C PHE A 494 -4.46 -5.49 -23.04
N ALA A 495 -5.72 -5.60 -23.43
CA ALA A 495 -6.43 -6.87 -23.45
C ALA A 495 -7.38 -6.96 -24.64
N LEU A 496 -7.21 -8.00 -25.47
CA LEU A 496 -8.12 -8.28 -26.58
C LEU A 496 -9.46 -8.80 -26.05
N MET A 497 -10.52 -8.47 -26.79
CA MET A 497 -11.91 -8.69 -26.38
C MET A 497 -12.26 -8.01 -25.06
N GLY A 498 -12.00 -6.71 -24.98
CA GLY A 498 -12.58 -5.84 -23.95
C GLY A 498 -14.10 -5.80 -24.09
N GLY A 499 -14.83 -5.83 -22.96
CA GLY A 499 -16.29 -5.76 -22.97
C GLY A 499 -17.04 -7.05 -22.59
N ILE A 500 -16.36 -8.11 -22.16
CA ILE A 500 -17.05 -9.33 -21.70
C ILE A 500 -17.78 -9.05 -20.40
N ASN A 501 -19.12 -8.96 -20.46
CA ASN A 501 -19.98 -8.61 -19.33
C ASN A 501 -21.27 -9.45 -19.25
N SER A 502 -21.24 -10.65 -19.82
CA SER A 502 -22.38 -11.58 -19.84
C SER A 502 -21.90 -13.03 -19.92
N GLU A 503 -22.75 -13.97 -19.48
CA GLU A 503 -22.56 -15.41 -19.67
C GLU A 503 -22.65 -15.83 -21.14
N THR A 504 -23.35 -15.04 -21.97
CA THR A 504 -23.47 -15.28 -23.41
C THR A 504 -22.18 -14.87 -24.12
N PRO A 505 -21.51 -15.79 -24.85
CA PRO A 505 -20.32 -15.46 -25.62
C PRO A 505 -20.57 -14.33 -26.64
N THR A 506 -19.65 -13.38 -26.70
CA THR A 506 -19.68 -12.23 -27.60
C THR A 506 -18.97 -12.57 -28.92
N SER A 507 -19.64 -12.37 -30.05
CA SER A 507 -19.03 -12.57 -31.37
C SER A 507 -18.03 -11.49 -31.72
N PHE A 508 -16.92 -11.88 -32.36
CA PHE A 508 -15.89 -10.97 -32.87
C PHE A 508 -15.49 -11.26 -34.32
N TYR A 509 -16.33 -12.02 -35.03
CA TYR A 509 -16.19 -12.30 -36.45
C TYR A 509 -17.54 -12.23 -37.15
N THR A 510 -17.57 -11.68 -38.36
CA THR A 510 -18.78 -11.63 -39.20
C THR A 510 -18.53 -12.35 -40.52
N ASP A 511 -19.09 -13.56 -40.67
CA ASP A 511 -18.86 -14.41 -41.85
C ASP A 511 -19.25 -13.72 -43.17
N ALA A 512 -20.41 -13.07 -43.19
CA ALA A 512 -20.94 -12.41 -44.39
C ALA A 512 -19.99 -11.33 -44.99
N SER A 513 -19.19 -10.68 -44.14
CA SER A 513 -18.21 -9.67 -44.57
C SER A 513 -16.76 -10.16 -44.49
N GLY A 514 -16.53 -11.34 -43.92
CA GLY A 514 -15.21 -11.83 -43.55
C GLY A 514 -14.49 -10.93 -42.55
N ASN A 515 -15.20 -10.12 -41.76
CA ASN A 515 -14.57 -9.12 -40.89
C ASN A 515 -14.25 -9.72 -39.50
N LEU A 516 -12.96 -9.85 -39.19
CA LEU A 516 -12.48 -10.12 -37.83
C LEU A 516 -12.33 -8.78 -37.11
N SER A 517 -13.00 -8.60 -35.96
CA SER A 517 -12.98 -7.33 -35.21
C SER A 517 -12.99 -7.57 -33.72
N MET A 518 -11.86 -7.31 -33.06
CA MET A 518 -11.64 -7.53 -31.64
C MET A 518 -11.53 -6.18 -30.92
N PRO A 519 -12.49 -5.78 -30.06
CA PRO A 519 -12.33 -4.64 -29.17
C PRO A 519 -11.13 -4.86 -28.24
N MET A 520 -10.21 -3.91 -28.16
CA MET A 520 -9.02 -4.00 -27.31
C MET A 520 -9.15 -2.99 -26.17
N PHE A 521 -9.28 -3.47 -24.93
CA PHE A 521 -9.26 -2.60 -23.77
C PHE A 521 -7.84 -2.08 -23.54
N VAL A 522 -7.70 -0.75 -23.44
CA VAL A 522 -6.43 -0.07 -23.19
C VAL A 522 -6.60 0.86 -22.01
N ARG A 523 -5.80 0.65 -20.97
CA ARG A 523 -5.78 1.50 -19.77
C ARG A 523 -4.46 2.27 -19.69
N SER A 524 -4.49 3.50 -19.15
CA SER A 524 -3.32 4.39 -19.11
C SER A 524 -3.06 5.07 -17.76
N MET A 525 -1.77 5.14 -17.38
CA MET A 525 -1.23 5.97 -16.28
C MET A 525 -0.27 7.07 -16.75
N HIS A 526 -0.15 7.27 -18.07
CA HIS A 526 0.73 8.31 -18.57
C HIS A 526 0.35 9.68 -18.00
N VAL A 527 1.38 10.40 -17.56
CA VAL A 527 1.26 11.73 -16.97
C VAL A 527 1.13 12.80 -18.04
N THR A 528 1.86 12.65 -19.14
CA THR A 528 1.91 13.65 -20.23
C THR A 528 1.23 13.12 -21.49
N ALA A 529 0.61 14.04 -22.23
CA ALA A 529 0.05 13.74 -23.55
C ALA A 529 1.12 13.33 -24.57
N ALA A 530 2.34 13.84 -24.42
CA ALA A 530 3.47 13.52 -25.29
C ALA A 530 3.88 12.05 -25.14
N ASP A 531 4.12 11.59 -23.90
CA ASP A 531 4.51 10.20 -23.62
C ASP A 531 3.39 9.23 -24.01
N SER A 532 2.15 9.55 -23.64
CA SER A 532 0.97 8.78 -24.03
C SER A 532 0.85 8.67 -25.55
N GLY A 533 0.99 9.79 -26.26
CA GLY A 533 0.93 9.83 -27.72
C GLY A 533 2.05 9.05 -28.40
N GLN A 534 3.27 9.09 -27.86
CA GLN A 534 4.38 8.29 -28.37
C GLN A 534 4.12 6.78 -28.20
N ALA A 535 3.65 6.37 -27.02
CA ALA A 535 3.33 4.97 -26.75
C ALA A 535 2.17 4.46 -27.60
N THR A 536 1.06 5.21 -27.72
CA THR A 536 -0.09 4.79 -28.53
C THR A 536 0.22 4.79 -30.04
N ALA A 537 1.09 5.68 -30.52
CA ALA A 537 1.58 5.64 -31.89
C ALA A 537 2.41 4.38 -32.18
N ALA A 538 3.28 3.96 -31.27
CA ALA A 538 4.06 2.73 -31.40
C ALA A 538 3.15 1.49 -31.50
N VAL A 539 2.14 1.40 -30.62
CA VAL A 539 1.13 0.33 -30.64
C VAL A 539 0.39 0.32 -31.97
N THR A 540 -0.08 1.49 -32.43
CA THR A 540 -0.77 1.63 -33.73
C THR A 540 0.09 1.08 -34.87
N ALA A 541 1.36 1.48 -34.94
CA ALA A 541 2.30 1.03 -35.96
C ALA A 541 2.55 -0.48 -35.89
N ALA A 542 2.67 -1.05 -34.68
CA ALA A 542 2.89 -2.47 -34.48
C ALA A 542 1.73 -3.32 -35.02
N PHE A 543 0.48 -2.94 -34.72
CA PHE A 543 -0.71 -3.62 -35.26
C PHE A 543 -0.82 -3.47 -36.79
N GLN A 544 -0.57 -2.27 -37.31
CA GLN A 544 -0.58 -2.01 -38.76
C GLN A 544 0.49 -2.82 -39.50
N ALA A 545 1.68 -2.98 -38.91
CA ALA A 545 2.75 -3.82 -39.46
C ALA A 545 2.34 -5.30 -39.58
N LYS A 546 1.41 -5.77 -38.73
CA LYS A 546 0.81 -7.11 -38.83
C LYS A 546 -0.42 -7.19 -39.75
N GLY A 547 -0.82 -6.07 -40.35
CA GLY A 547 -1.93 -5.98 -41.30
C GLY A 547 -3.29 -5.72 -40.66
N PHE A 548 -3.34 -5.35 -39.38
CA PHE A 548 -4.58 -4.93 -38.73
C PHE A 548 -4.85 -3.44 -38.96
N THR A 549 -6.13 -3.09 -39.07
CA THR A 549 -6.61 -1.72 -38.83
C THR A 549 -6.93 -1.56 -37.36
N ILE A 550 -6.61 -0.41 -36.78
CA ILE A 550 -6.91 -0.10 -35.37
C ILE A 550 -7.67 1.21 -35.29
N GLY A 551 -8.72 1.26 -34.46
CA GLY A 551 -9.43 2.49 -34.13
C GLY A 551 -8.51 3.50 -33.42
N ASN A 552 -8.90 4.77 -33.38
CA ASN A 552 -8.10 5.80 -32.72
C ASN A 552 -7.92 5.49 -31.22
N LEU A 553 -6.68 5.29 -30.79
CA LEU A 553 -6.31 5.13 -29.37
C LEU A 553 -6.40 6.46 -28.61
N GLY A 554 -6.26 7.60 -29.30
CA GLY A 554 -6.15 8.92 -28.69
C GLY A 554 -4.90 9.05 -27.81
N SER A 555 -4.97 9.98 -26.85
CA SER A 555 -3.99 10.15 -25.78
C SER A 555 -4.68 9.92 -24.44
N PRO A 556 -4.92 8.65 -24.02
CA PRO A 556 -5.50 8.38 -22.72
C PRO A 556 -4.51 8.89 -21.66
N VAL A 557 -4.84 10.03 -21.06
CA VAL A 557 -4.09 10.72 -20.00
C VAL A 557 -5.06 11.16 -18.92
N GLY A 558 -4.54 11.65 -17.80
CA GLY A 558 -5.35 12.18 -16.70
C GLY A 558 -5.56 11.19 -15.58
N ALA A 559 -4.57 10.34 -15.32
CA ALA A 559 -4.59 9.52 -14.12
C ALA A 559 -4.59 10.41 -12.87
N GLY A 560 -5.58 10.23 -12.01
CA GLY A 560 -5.62 10.85 -10.68
C GLY A 560 -4.79 10.00 -9.73
N LEU A 561 -3.76 10.58 -9.13
CA LEU A 561 -2.87 9.88 -8.23
C LEU A 561 -3.36 9.99 -6.79
N TYR A 562 -3.45 8.86 -6.09
CA TYR A 562 -3.65 8.87 -4.64
C TYR A 562 -2.37 9.30 -3.94
N VAL A 563 -1.23 8.83 -4.44
CA VAL A 563 0.13 9.20 -4.01
C VAL A 563 1.03 9.48 -5.21
N THR A 564 2.01 10.37 -5.05
CA THR A 564 3.02 10.60 -6.09
C THR A 564 3.79 9.31 -6.42
N HIS A 565 4.32 9.20 -7.63
CA HIS A 565 5.02 7.98 -8.06
C HIS A 565 6.29 7.67 -7.26
N ASP A 566 6.92 8.67 -6.66
CA ASP A 566 8.09 8.56 -5.79
C ASP A 566 7.74 8.46 -4.30
N ASN A 567 6.44 8.39 -3.96
CA ASN A 567 6.01 8.29 -2.57
C ASN A 567 6.45 6.94 -1.96
N PRO A 568 7.17 6.96 -0.82
CA PRO A 568 7.73 5.75 -0.21
C PRO A 568 6.65 4.76 0.26
N LEU A 569 5.41 5.20 0.49
CA LEU A 569 4.30 4.32 0.85
C LEU A 569 4.07 3.22 -0.19
N THR A 570 4.21 3.54 -1.49
CA THR A 570 4.06 2.55 -2.56
C THR A 570 5.16 1.49 -2.47
N ALA A 571 6.41 1.92 -2.27
CA ALA A 571 7.56 1.02 -2.16
C ALA A 571 7.48 0.13 -0.90
N LEU A 572 7.05 0.72 0.23
CA LEU A 572 6.82 0.03 1.50
C LEU A 572 5.78 -1.08 1.33
N GLN A 573 4.58 -0.75 0.85
CA GLN A 573 3.49 -1.71 0.72
C GLN A 573 3.81 -2.80 -0.32
N PHE A 574 4.41 -2.42 -1.46
CA PHE A 574 4.79 -3.39 -2.46
C PHE A 574 5.88 -4.34 -1.95
N GLY A 575 6.92 -3.80 -1.28
CA GLY A 575 7.96 -4.61 -0.65
C GLY A 575 7.40 -5.55 0.41
N SER A 576 6.49 -5.07 1.26
CA SER A 576 5.84 -5.88 2.30
C SER A 576 5.00 -7.02 1.71
N TYR A 577 4.23 -6.73 0.65
CA TYR A 577 3.51 -7.76 -0.13
C TYR A 577 4.47 -8.82 -0.68
N GLN A 578 5.57 -8.41 -1.31
CA GLN A 578 6.56 -9.34 -1.85
C GLN A 578 7.19 -10.20 -0.75
N ALA A 579 7.59 -9.59 0.35
CA ALA A 579 8.15 -10.31 1.51
C ALA A 579 7.17 -11.34 2.08
N SER A 580 5.88 -11.00 2.16
CA SER A 580 4.82 -11.92 2.61
C SER A 580 4.71 -13.14 1.69
N VAL A 581 4.62 -12.91 0.38
CA VAL A 581 4.48 -13.96 -0.64
C VAL A 581 5.73 -14.84 -0.73
N ASP A 582 6.92 -14.22 -0.65
CA ASP A 582 8.20 -14.94 -0.71
C ASP A 582 8.52 -15.71 0.58
N ARG A 583 7.95 -15.31 1.72
CA ARG A 583 8.16 -15.97 3.01
C ARG A 583 7.62 -17.40 3.02
N ASN A 584 6.46 -17.62 2.37
CA ASN A 584 5.82 -18.93 2.27
C ASN A 584 5.23 -19.18 0.85
N PRO A 585 6.07 -19.50 -0.14
CA PRO A 585 5.63 -19.69 -1.52
C PRO A 585 4.58 -20.78 -1.73
N GLU A 586 4.54 -21.79 -0.85
CA GLU A 586 3.57 -22.89 -0.92
C GLU A 586 2.19 -22.44 -0.48
N GLU A 587 2.11 -21.68 0.62
CA GLU A 587 0.84 -21.08 1.06
C GLU A 587 0.36 -20.03 0.05
N PHE A 588 1.26 -19.21 -0.47
CA PHE A 588 0.97 -18.15 -1.43
C PHE A 588 1.17 -18.59 -2.89
N ALA A 589 0.88 -19.85 -3.22
CA ALA A 589 1.20 -20.44 -4.53
C ALA A 589 0.64 -19.64 -5.72
N ASP A 590 -0.61 -19.19 -5.64
CA ASP A 590 -1.27 -18.40 -6.69
C ASP A 590 -0.51 -17.09 -6.97
N PRO A 591 -0.36 -16.15 -6.01
CA PRO A 591 0.40 -14.91 -6.24
C PRO A 591 1.90 -15.13 -6.47
N TYR A 592 2.51 -16.16 -5.86
CA TYR A 592 3.94 -16.47 -6.07
C TYR A 592 4.22 -16.87 -7.52
N SER A 593 3.30 -17.61 -8.15
CA SER A 593 3.40 -17.99 -9.56
C SER A 593 3.38 -16.79 -10.52
N LEU A 594 2.85 -15.65 -10.06
CA LEU A 594 2.75 -14.40 -10.80
C LEU A 594 3.81 -13.37 -10.42
N ARG A 595 4.72 -13.67 -9.48
CA ARG A 595 5.64 -12.68 -8.88
C ARG A 595 6.44 -11.85 -9.88
N ASP A 596 6.80 -12.42 -11.02
CA ASP A 596 7.62 -11.76 -12.05
C ASP A 596 6.81 -10.76 -12.90
N VAL A 597 5.48 -10.80 -12.81
CA VAL A 597 4.52 -9.99 -13.57
C VAL A 597 3.56 -9.17 -12.69
N VAL A 598 3.86 -9.09 -11.38
CA VAL A 598 3.11 -8.31 -10.39
C VAL A 598 3.84 -7.01 -10.07
N TYR A 599 3.11 -5.90 -10.11
CA TYR A 599 3.64 -4.54 -9.90
C TYR A 599 2.55 -3.65 -9.31
N PRO A 600 2.89 -2.50 -8.70
CA PRO A 600 1.90 -1.46 -8.37
C PRO A 600 1.07 -1.09 -9.61
N GLN A 601 -0.23 -0.91 -9.44
CA GLN A 601 -1.16 -0.63 -10.54
C GLN A 601 -1.97 0.64 -10.26
N GLY A 602 -2.80 1.01 -11.22
CA GLY A 602 -3.88 1.97 -11.04
C GLY A 602 -5.18 1.31 -11.51
N THR A 603 -6.30 1.82 -11.02
CA THR A 603 -7.61 1.22 -11.21
C THR A 603 -8.53 2.12 -12.02
N THR A 604 -9.60 1.59 -12.61
CA THR A 604 -10.65 2.42 -13.22
C THR A 604 -11.82 2.71 -12.26
N GLY A 605 -11.90 2.03 -11.11
CA GLY A 605 -12.92 2.23 -10.08
C GLY A 605 -12.54 3.29 -9.04
N GLY A 606 -13.53 3.94 -8.42
CA GLY A 606 -13.29 4.84 -7.29
C GLY A 606 -12.85 4.07 -6.03
N THR A 607 -12.30 4.78 -5.06
CA THR A 607 -12.08 4.25 -3.70
C THR A 607 -11.84 5.40 -2.71
N LEU A 608 -12.01 5.14 -1.42
CA LEU A 608 -11.86 6.09 -0.31
C LEU A 608 -10.49 6.79 -0.27
N ALA A 609 -9.44 6.15 -0.79
CA ALA A 609 -8.07 6.69 -0.86
C ALA A 609 -7.98 8.05 -1.57
N SER A 610 -8.87 8.30 -2.54
CA SER A 610 -8.93 9.54 -3.32
C SER A 610 -9.08 10.83 -2.49
N SER A 611 -9.55 10.74 -1.24
CA SER A 611 -9.73 11.90 -0.34
C SER A 611 -8.56 12.12 0.63
N PHE A 612 -7.51 11.31 0.59
CA PHE A 612 -6.32 11.43 1.45
C PHE A 612 -5.09 11.71 0.61
N ARG A 613 -5.05 12.93 0.04
CA ARG A 613 -4.00 13.40 -0.87
C ARG A 613 -2.61 13.05 -0.34
N ASN A 614 -1.86 12.28 -1.13
CA ASN A 614 -0.48 11.87 -0.91
C ASN A 614 -0.23 11.03 0.37
N LYS A 615 -1.29 10.51 0.99
CA LYS A 615 -1.22 9.79 2.28
C LYS A 615 -1.85 8.41 2.24
N MET A 616 -2.66 8.07 1.23
CA MET A 616 -3.37 6.79 1.19
C MET A 616 -3.31 6.13 -0.19
N THR A 617 -3.21 4.81 -0.22
CA THR A 617 -3.31 3.95 -1.41
C THR A 617 -4.49 2.98 -1.27
N ALA A 618 -4.76 2.12 -2.25
CA ALA A 618 -5.51 0.89 -1.98
C ALA A 618 -4.55 -0.30 -1.88
N PHE A 619 -4.77 -1.15 -0.87
CA PHE A 619 -3.91 -2.27 -0.50
C PHE A 619 -4.76 -3.40 0.10
N GLY A 620 -5.46 -4.17 -0.74
CA GLY A 620 -6.34 -5.21 -0.21
C GLY A 620 -7.43 -5.71 -1.16
N ALA A 621 -8.35 -6.49 -0.62
CA ALA A 621 -9.49 -7.19 -1.26
C ALA A 621 -9.14 -8.37 -2.18
N VAL A 622 -8.42 -8.14 -3.28
CA VAL A 622 -8.13 -9.20 -4.27
C VAL A 622 -6.62 -9.42 -4.43
N ILE A 623 -6.18 -10.64 -4.16
CA ILE A 623 -4.80 -11.10 -4.38
C ILE A 623 -4.61 -11.45 -5.87
N PRO A 624 -3.49 -11.06 -6.51
CA PRO A 624 -3.18 -11.45 -7.88
C PRO A 624 -3.39 -12.94 -8.14
N GLY A 625 -4.18 -13.26 -9.18
CA GLY A 625 -4.55 -14.63 -9.56
C GLY A 625 -5.88 -15.12 -8.99
N ASN A 626 -6.45 -14.45 -7.99
CA ASN A 626 -7.77 -14.78 -7.45
C ASN A 626 -8.92 -14.09 -8.21
N GLU A 627 -10.08 -14.75 -8.26
CA GLU A 627 -11.29 -14.25 -8.92
C GLU A 627 -11.81 -12.96 -8.27
N ARG A 628 -12.27 -12.00 -9.09
CA ARG A 628 -12.96 -10.78 -8.63
C ARG A 628 -14.47 -10.84 -8.89
N TRP A 629 -15.24 -10.84 -7.81
CA TRP A 629 -16.68 -11.07 -7.72
C TRP A 629 -17.51 -9.82 -7.40
N TRP A 630 -16.92 -8.63 -7.46
CA TRP A 630 -17.58 -7.41 -7.03
C TRP A 630 -18.86 -7.13 -7.81
N HIS A 631 -19.90 -6.75 -7.07
CA HIS A 631 -21.16 -6.17 -7.55
C HIS A 631 -22.04 -7.16 -8.32
N THR A 632 -21.83 -8.48 -8.13
CA THR A 632 -22.58 -9.53 -8.83
C THR A 632 -23.22 -10.53 -7.87
N ALA A 633 -24.18 -11.31 -8.38
CA ALA A 633 -24.76 -12.41 -7.64
C ALA A 633 -23.72 -13.51 -7.39
N ASN A 634 -23.90 -14.22 -6.27
CA ASN A 634 -22.98 -15.27 -5.82
C ASN A 634 -21.57 -14.75 -5.53
N GLU A 635 -21.47 -13.47 -5.12
CA GLU A 635 -20.23 -12.88 -4.64
C GLU A 635 -19.59 -13.77 -3.56
N ARG A 636 -18.28 -14.03 -3.73
CA ARG A 636 -17.55 -15.01 -2.92
C ARG A 636 -16.06 -14.72 -2.82
N MET A 637 -15.43 -15.34 -1.82
CA MET A 637 -13.98 -15.34 -1.61
C MET A 637 -13.53 -16.73 -1.13
N LYS A 638 -12.35 -17.21 -1.54
CA LYS A 638 -11.80 -18.43 -0.93
C LYS A 638 -11.47 -18.15 0.54
N VAL A 639 -11.74 -19.12 1.41
CA VAL A 639 -11.35 -19.07 2.83
C VAL A 639 -9.84 -18.83 2.98
N ASP A 640 -9.02 -19.52 2.17
CA ASP A 640 -7.57 -19.33 2.22
C ASP A 640 -7.15 -17.94 1.71
N SER A 641 -7.82 -17.40 0.69
CA SER A 641 -7.56 -16.02 0.23
C SER A 641 -7.86 -14.99 1.30
N ALA A 642 -8.91 -15.19 2.12
CA ALA A 642 -9.22 -14.32 3.24
C ALA A 642 -8.08 -14.32 4.28
N VAL A 643 -7.54 -15.50 4.62
CA VAL A 643 -6.43 -15.63 5.57
C VAL A 643 -5.14 -15.03 5.02
N GLN A 644 -4.79 -15.34 3.76
CA GLN A 644 -3.63 -14.79 3.07
C GLN A 644 -3.68 -13.25 2.99
N MET A 645 -4.84 -12.68 2.67
CA MET A 645 -5.06 -11.24 2.63
C MET A 645 -4.83 -10.62 4.00
N THR A 646 -5.40 -11.19 5.06
CA THR A 646 -5.20 -10.74 6.45
C THR A 646 -3.72 -10.74 6.84
N LYS A 647 -2.96 -11.77 6.45
CA LYS A 647 -1.50 -11.84 6.68
C LYS A 647 -0.75 -10.69 6.00
N ILE A 648 -1.01 -10.47 4.70
CA ILE A 648 -0.39 -9.39 3.93
C ILE A 648 -0.75 -8.01 4.50
N MET A 649 -2.00 -7.81 4.91
CA MET A 649 -2.47 -6.56 5.53
C MET A 649 -1.80 -6.31 6.89
N ALA A 650 -1.64 -7.35 7.72
CA ALA A 650 -0.97 -7.23 9.01
C ALA A 650 0.50 -6.82 8.86
N ASP A 651 1.23 -7.45 7.93
CA ASP A 651 2.62 -7.10 7.63
C ASP A 651 2.72 -5.66 7.12
N GLY A 652 1.88 -5.27 6.16
CA GLY A 652 1.84 -3.91 5.62
C GLY A 652 1.49 -2.85 6.67
N MET A 653 0.58 -3.16 7.60
CA MET A 653 0.24 -2.28 8.72
C MET A 653 1.40 -2.09 9.69
N LEU A 654 2.09 -3.16 10.05
CA LEU A 654 3.23 -3.07 10.97
C LEU A 654 4.38 -2.24 10.37
N GLU A 655 4.67 -2.43 9.07
CA GLU A 655 5.66 -1.61 8.36
C GLU A 655 5.31 -0.12 8.41
N MET A 656 4.05 0.25 8.15
CA MET A 656 3.62 1.65 8.26
C MET A 656 3.70 2.16 9.71
N ALA A 657 3.47 1.30 10.70
CA ALA A 657 3.44 1.67 12.12
C ALA A 657 4.83 1.87 12.75
N ARG A 658 5.91 1.55 12.03
CA ARG A 658 7.30 1.75 12.47
C ARG A 658 7.94 2.95 11.78
N TYR A 659 8.76 3.71 12.50
CA TYR A 659 9.42 4.87 11.91
C TYR A 659 10.37 4.44 10.78
N SER A 660 10.23 5.06 9.61
CA SER A 660 11.14 4.90 8.47
C SER A 660 12.42 5.73 8.60
N GLY A 661 12.56 6.46 9.71
CA GLY A 661 13.61 7.41 10.01
C GLY A 661 13.74 7.59 11.52
N PRO A 662 14.52 8.57 11.98
CA PRO A 662 14.83 8.71 13.40
C PRO A 662 13.69 9.32 14.24
N ALA A 663 12.67 9.90 13.60
CA ALA A 663 11.67 10.70 14.28
C ALA A 663 10.28 10.68 13.61
N GLY A 664 9.28 11.13 14.37
CA GLY A 664 7.93 11.49 13.93
C GLY A 664 7.43 12.73 14.65
N ALA A 665 6.30 13.32 14.24
CA ALA A 665 5.79 14.53 14.90
C ALA A 665 4.27 14.60 15.04
N LYS A 666 3.82 15.14 16.19
CA LYS A 666 2.42 15.51 16.42
C LYS A 666 2.27 16.99 16.11
N PHE A 667 1.54 17.33 15.06
CA PHE A 667 1.16 18.72 14.77
C PHE A 667 0.03 19.15 15.69
N MET A 668 0.06 20.42 16.08
CA MET A 668 -0.83 20.99 17.08
C MET A 668 -1.22 22.42 16.70
N SER A 669 -2.31 22.92 17.27
CA SER A 669 -2.57 24.36 17.29
C SER A 669 -1.86 24.98 18.49
N ALA A 670 -1.32 26.19 18.32
CA ALA A 670 -0.80 27.00 19.43
C ALA A 670 -1.09 28.49 19.17
N SER A 671 -1.58 29.19 20.20
CA SER A 671 -1.79 30.64 20.13
C SER A 671 -0.49 31.37 20.44
N ILE A 672 0.27 31.71 19.40
CA ILE A 672 1.53 32.43 19.51
C ILE A 672 1.35 33.85 18.94
N PRO A 673 1.63 34.92 19.73
CA PRO A 673 1.40 36.29 19.28
C PRO A 673 2.10 36.63 17.95
N GLY A 674 1.34 37.15 16.99
CA GLY A 674 1.85 37.57 15.68
C GLY A 674 2.08 36.44 14.66
N LEU A 675 1.82 35.18 15.04
CA LEU A 675 1.95 34.03 14.14
C LEU A 675 0.59 33.39 13.86
N ASN A 676 0.44 32.83 12.67
CA ASN A 676 -0.76 32.16 12.21
C ASN A 676 -0.56 30.63 12.20
N ALA A 677 -1.30 29.91 13.05
CA ALA A 677 -1.24 28.44 13.16
C ALA A 677 -2.34 27.71 12.38
N ASP A 678 -3.16 28.40 11.57
CA ASP A 678 -4.34 27.82 10.90
C ASP A 678 -3.96 26.76 9.85
N ARG A 679 -2.70 26.74 9.43
CA ARG A 679 -2.13 25.77 8.48
C ARG A 679 -1.44 24.59 9.16
N ALA A 680 -1.39 24.52 10.50
CA ALA A 680 -0.77 23.42 11.25
C ALA A 680 -1.61 22.12 11.30
N ASP A 681 -2.56 21.98 10.38
CA ASP A 681 -3.39 20.79 10.22
C ASP A 681 -2.70 19.79 9.28
N LEU A 682 -2.61 18.51 9.65
CA LEU A 682 -2.03 17.47 8.79
C LEU A 682 -2.74 17.33 7.43
N ASP A 683 -3.99 17.76 7.30
CA ASP A 683 -4.71 17.81 6.02
C ASP A 683 -4.25 18.97 5.11
N LEU A 684 -3.50 19.93 5.64
CA LEU A 684 -2.90 21.07 4.95
C LEU A 684 -1.37 20.94 4.79
N LEU A 685 -0.78 19.84 5.25
CA LEU A 685 0.66 19.61 5.23
C LEU A 685 1.01 18.33 4.47
N ASP A 686 2.01 18.39 3.60
CA ASP A 686 2.56 17.21 2.92
C ASP A 686 3.52 16.43 3.83
N VAL A 687 2.97 15.91 4.91
CA VAL A 687 3.66 15.02 5.85
C VAL A 687 3.25 13.59 5.52
N THR A 688 4.22 12.74 5.24
CA THR A 688 4.02 11.33 4.92
C THR A 688 5.13 10.48 5.54
N ILE A 689 5.08 9.16 5.34
CA ILE A 689 6.20 8.29 5.70
C ILE A 689 7.46 8.81 4.98
N GLY A 690 8.57 8.92 5.70
CA GLY A 690 9.84 9.44 5.14
C GLY A 690 9.98 10.97 5.12
N THR A 691 9.04 11.74 5.68
CA THR A 691 9.20 13.19 5.86
C THR A 691 10.39 13.52 6.78
N PHE A 692 10.53 12.80 7.90
CA PHE A 692 11.61 12.96 8.87
C PHE A 692 12.79 12.06 8.51
N LYS A 693 13.87 12.66 8.01
CA LYS A 693 15.03 11.94 7.44
C LYS A 693 16.21 12.00 8.39
N ASP A 694 17.04 10.96 8.39
CA ASP A 694 18.27 10.95 9.17
C ASP A 694 19.21 12.10 8.76
N ALA A 695 19.64 12.88 9.75
CA ALA A 695 20.55 14.01 9.59
C ALA A 695 21.84 13.83 10.42
N SER A 696 22.11 12.61 10.91
CA SER A 696 23.25 12.34 11.80
C SER A 696 24.60 12.70 11.15
N ALA A 697 24.71 12.53 9.83
CA ALA A 697 25.90 12.89 9.07
C ALA A 697 26.18 14.41 9.05
N ALA A 698 25.13 15.25 9.09
CA ALA A 698 25.28 16.71 9.08
C ALA A 698 25.83 17.25 10.41
N VAL A 699 25.47 16.61 11.53
CA VAL A 699 25.97 16.97 12.86
C VAL A 699 27.47 16.66 12.97
N GLY A 700 27.87 15.41 12.70
CA GLY A 700 29.27 14.99 12.75
C GLY A 700 29.93 15.09 14.14
N THR A 701 31.10 14.45 14.31
CA THR A 701 31.75 14.34 15.63
C THR A 701 32.34 15.66 16.16
N SER A 702 32.74 16.57 15.28
CA SER A 702 33.34 17.86 15.67
C SER A 702 32.35 18.80 16.36
N LYS A 703 31.05 18.64 16.10
CA LYS A 703 29.98 19.47 16.69
C LYS A 703 29.50 18.92 18.04
N LEU A 704 29.75 17.64 18.34
CA LEU A 704 29.26 16.97 19.55
C LEU A 704 30.15 17.21 20.78
N GLY A 705 31.45 17.49 20.59
CA GLY A 705 32.39 17.60 21.71
C GLY A 705 32.44 16.30 22.52
N ASN A 706 32.06 16.36 23.81
CA ASN A 706 32.02 15.20 24.71
C ASN A 706 30.61 14.56 24.82
N GLN A 707 29.70 14.89 23.91
CA GLN A 707 28.34 14.35 23.87
C GLN A 707 28.24 13.15 22.93
N ALA A 708 27.33 12.23 23.23
CA ALA A 708 26.86 11.19 22.34
C ALA A 708 25.63 11.68 21.57
N LEU A 709 25.61 11.47 20.26
CA LEU A 709 24.43 11.70 19.43
C LEU A 709 23.46 10.53 19.61
N LEU A 710 22.22 10.83 19.98
CA LEU A 710 21.16 9.82 20.13
C LEU A 710 20.27 9.73 18.89
N GLY A 711 20.10 10.84 18.18
CA GLY A 711 19.36 10.89 16.92
C GLY A 711 19.35 12.31 16.35
N ALA A 712 19.28 12.43 15.03
CA ALA A 712 19.22 13.70 14.32
C ALA A 712 18.28 13.58 13.13
N THR A 713 17.43 14.58 12.93
CA THR A 713 16.46 14.61 11.85
C THR A 713 16.50 15.92 11.08
N SER A 714 16.22 15.85 9.78
CA SER A 714 15.88 17.00 8.95
C SER A 714 14.62 16.72 8.14
N PHE A 715 13.91 17.78 7.78
CA PHE A 715 12.64 17.67 7.06
C PHE A 715 12.33 18.96 6.29
N ASN A 716 11.54 18.81 5.22
CA ASN A 716 10.87 19.90 4.54
C ASN A 716 9.40 19.54 4.37
N ILE A 717 8.50 20.44 4.76
CA ILE A 717 7.06 20.20 4.77
C ILE A 717 6.35 21.29 3.98
N PRO A 718 6.04 21.06 2.70
CA PRO A 718 5.22 21.97 1.91
C PRO A 718 3.79 22.12 2.43
N MET A 719 3.23 23.32 2.29
CA MET A 719 1.82 23.59 2.59
C MET A 719 0.95 23.35 1.36
N TRP A 720 -0.12 22.55 1.52
CA TRP A 720 -1.12 22.40 0.47
C TRP A 720 -1.87 23.71 0.22
N ASN A 721 -2.30 23.94 -1.02
CA ASN A 721 -3.09 25.11 -1.40
C ASN A 721 -4.46 25.20 -0.73
N GLY A 722 -4.93 24.08 -0.17
CA GLY A 722 -6.20 23.96 0.50
C GLY A 722 -6.39 22.52 0.96
N ARG A 723 -7.46 22.30 1.73
CA ARG A 723 -7.82 20.99 2.26
C ARG A 723 -8.12 20.02 1.11
N GLY A 724 -7.51 18.84 1.13
CA GLY A 724 -7.51 17.93 -0.02
C GLY A 724 -8.65 16.92 0.01
N ASN A 725 -9.40 16.79 -1.10
CA ASN A 725 -10.50 15.83 -1.25
C ASN A 725 -10.52 15.13 -2.62
N SER A 726 -9.46 15.29 -3.41
CA SER A 726 -9.35 14.73 -4.75
C SER A 726 -7.93 14.24 -5.01
N ALA A 727 -7.84 13.18 -5.80
CA ALA A 727 -6.61 12.60 -6.33
C ALA A 727 -6.04 13.52 -7.43
N PRO A 728 -4.98 14.30 -7.16
CA PRO A 728 -4.44 15.23 -8.16
C PRO A 728 -3.78 14.46 -9.30
N SER A 729 -3.73 15.05 -10.49
CA SER A 729 -2.90 14.49 -11.55
C SER A 729 -1.42 14.67 -11.23
N ALA A 730 -0.57 13.81 -11.76
CA ALA A 730 0.88 14.00 -11.68
C ALA A 730 1.35 15.35 -12.27
N SER A 731 0.66 15.88 -13.28
CA SER A 731 0.96 17.22 -13.82
C SER A 731 0.66 18.33 -12.81
N ALA A 732 -0.36 18.17 -11.95
CA ALA A 732 -0.65 19.14 -10.88
C ALA A 732 0.41 19.08 -9.78
N PHE A 733 0.91 17.89 -9.42
CA PHE A 733 2.06 17.77 -8.53
C PHE A 733 3.31 18.45 -9.10
N ALA A 734 3.61 18.24 -10.39
CA ALA A 734 4.77 18.84 -11.05
C ALA A 734 4.74 20.38 -11.12
N LEU A 735 3.55 21.00 -11.10
CA LEU A 735 3.40 22.46 -11.06
C LEU A 735 3.78 23.06 -9.70
N GLY A 736 3.77 22.28 -8.61
CA GLY A 736 4.12 22.74 -7.28
C GLY A 736 3.30 23.95 -6.82
N HIS A 737 3.96 25.10 -6.58
CA HIS A 737 3.33 26.37 -6.21
C HIS A 737 2.83 27.20 -7.40
N ALA A 738 3.09 26.79 -8.64
CA ALA A 738 2.62 27.49 -9.83
C ALA A 738 1.08 27.39 -9.97
N PRO A 739 0.42 28.28 -10.74
CA PRO A 739 -1.02 28.22 -10.96
C PRO A 739 -1.50 26.85 -11.44
N GLY A 740 -2.51 26.28 -10.77
CA GLY A 740 -3.01 24.93 -11.03
C GLY A 740 -2.24 23.80 -10.33
N GLY A 741 -1.16 24.15 -9.61
CA GLY A 741 -0.43 23.23 -8.76
C GLY A 741 -1.11 22.94 -7.42
N VAL A 742 -0.53 22.00 -6.67
CA VAL A 742 -1.10 21.45 -5.43
C VAL A 742 -0.70 22.22 -4.16
N TYR A 743 0.39 22.99 -4.20
CA TYR A 743 0.91 23.73 -3.05
C TYR A 743 0.44 25.18 -3.04
N LEU A 744 0.44 25.78 -1.85
CA LEU A 744 -0.01 27.15 -1.62
C LEU A 744 0.75 28.14 -2.52
N PRO A 745 0.08 28.92 -3.39
CA PRO A 745 0.76 29.84 -4.27
C PRO A 745 1.60 30.88 -3.53
N LEU A 746 2.85 31.10 -3.94
CA LEU A 746 3.73 32.10 -3.32
C LEU A 746 3.27 33.55 -3.55
N THR A 747 2.33 33.74 -4.49
CA THR A 747 1.70 35.02 -4.79
C THR A 747 0.36 35.21 -4.07
N ASP A 748 -0.06 34.26 -3.22
CA ASP A 748 -1.32 34.37 -2.49
C ASP A 748 -1.26 35.54 -1.49
N THR A 749 -2.27 36.42 -1.54
CA THR A 749 -2.28 37.66 -0.75
C THR A 749 -2.43 37.38 0.75
N GLU A 750 -3.19 36.35 1.14
CA GLU A 750 -3.33 35.97 2.55
C GLU A 750 -1.99 35.45 3.07
N TYR A 751 -1.32 34.60 2.30
CA TYR A 751 0.01 34.08 2.60
C TYR A 751 1.06 35.18 2.75
N LEU A 752 1.09 36.16 1.84
CA LEU A 752 2.04 37.26 1.91
C LEU A 752 1.82 38.18 3.13
N ASN A 753 0.58 38.28 3.61
CA ASN A 753 0.21 39.13 4.75
C ASN A 753 0.35 38.46 6.11
N ASN A 754 0.60 37.14 6.16
CA ASN A 754 0.72 36.38 7.40
C ASN A 754 2.10 35.75 7.53
N THR A 755 2.54 35.50 8.77
CA THR A 755 3.65 34.57 9.05
C THR A 755 3.03 33.32 9.62
N TYR A 756 3.13 32.20 8.90
CA TYR A 756 2.60 30.93 9.35
C TYR A 756 3.58 30.24 10.30
N VAL A 757 3.04 29.44 11.20
CA VAL A 757 3.80 28.61 12.14
C VAL A 757 3.24 27.20 12.17
N ALA A 758 4.13 26.21 12.28
CA ALA A 758 3.80 24.81 12.54
C ALA A 758 4.25 24.43 13.96
N PRO A 759 3.37 24.59 14.97
CA PRO A 759 3.59 24.02 16.29
C PRO A 759 3.55 22.49 16.21
N MET A 760 4.57 21.83 16.74
CA MET A 760 4.67 20.38 16.75
C MET A 760 5.40 19.85 17.99
N ARG A 761 5.09 18.61 18.37
CA ARG A 761 5.92 17.81 19.27
C ARG A 761 6.68 16.83 18.39
N LEU A 762 7.96 17.11 18.18
CA LEU A 762 8.88 16.25 17.44
C LEU A 762 9.43 15.18 18.40
N GLU A 763 9.33 13.92 18.03
CA GLU A 763 9.71 12.78 18.86
C GLU A 763 10.77 11.92 18.16
N PHE A 764 11.90 11.71 18.84
CA PHE A 764 12.96 10.81 18.39
C PHE A 764 12.79 9.44 19.03
N LYS A 765 12.99 8.39 18.23
CA LYS A 765 13.13 7.02 18.75
C LYS A 765 14.61 6.75 19.03
N VAL A 766 14.94 6.40 20.27
CA VAL A 766 16.29 5.98 20.67
C VAL A 766 16.23 4.52 21.09
N GLU A 767 16.85 3.66 20.30
CA GLU A 767 16.91 2.22 20.56
C GLU A 767 18.09 1.87 21.46
N ARG A 768 17.91 0.85 22.29
CA ARG A 768 18.95 0.32 23.15
C ARG A 768 20.09 -0.24 22.30
N PRO A 769 21.33 0.26 22.46
CA PRO A 769 22.47 -0.31 21.75
C PRO A 769 22.82 -1.71 22.25
N ASP A 770 23.25 -2.60 21.36
CA ASP A 770 23.66 -3.99 21.67
C ASP A 770 24.71 -4.10 22.79
N HIS A 771 25.58 -3.10 22.93
CA HIS A 771 26.63 -3.08 23.95
C HIS A 771 26.13 -2.67 25.34
N MET A 772 24.89 -2.17 25.46
CA MET A 772 24.33 -1.70 26.71
C MET A 772 23.55 -2.80 27.43
N SER A 773 24.02 -3.20 28.61
CA SER A 773 23.31 -4.16 29.47
C SER A 773 21.94 -3.64 29.91
N ASP A 774 21.02 -4.53 30.31
CA ASP A 774 19.70 -4.19 30.87
C ASP A 774 19.80 -3.14 31.99
N ALA A 775 20.75 -3.32 32.91
CA ALA A 775 20.96 -2.40 34.03
C ALA A 775 21.47 -1.03 33.58
N ALA A 776 22.37 -1.00 32.59
CA ALA A 776 22.84 0.23 32.00
C ALA A 776 21.73 0.95 31.23
N TRP A 777 20.90 0.21 30.49
CA TRP A 777 19.75 0.76 29.78
C TRP A 777 18.71 1.35 30.72
N ALA A 778 18.32 0.63 31.78
CA ALA A 778 17.42 1.14 32.80
C ALA A 778 17.95 2.44 33.44
N LYS A 779 19.26 2.51 33.68
CA LYS A 779 19.91 3.74 34.16
C LYS A 779 19.88 4.86 33.12
N PHE A 780 20.12 4.56 31.84
CA PHE A 780 20.07 5.52 30.74
C PHE A 780 18.68 6.15 30.61
N VAL A 781 17.65 5.31 30.57
CA VAL A 781 16.23 5.70 30.53
C VAL A 781 15.86 6.60 31.71
N ALA A 782 16.38 6.31 32.90
CA ALA A 782 16.15 7.12 34.10
C ALA A 782 16.98 8.43 34.14
N GLY A 783 17.69 8.80 33.07
CA GLY A 783 18.54 10.00 33.00
C GLY A 783 19.85 9.86 33.80
N GLY A 784 20.22 8.65 34.21
CA GLY A 784 21.37 8.39 35.10
C GLY A 784 22.76 8.64 34.47
N TYR A 785 22.81 9.01 33.19
CA TYR A 785 24.04 9.40 32.47
C TYR A 785 24.07 10.88 32.07
N GLY A 786 23.16 11.70 32.61
CA GLY A 786 23.04 13.12 32.32
C GLY A 786 21.73 13.46 31.60
N ASP A 787 21.44 14.76 31.52
CA ASP A 787 20.22 15.25 30.89
C ASP A 787 20.28 15.06 29.37
N PHE A 788 19.14 14.72 28.77
CA PHE A 788 18.97 14.78 27.32
C PHE A 788 18.93 16.24 26.87
N GLN A 789 19.73 16.57 25.86
CA GLN A 789 19.85 17.93 25.33
C GLN A 789 19.40 17.95 23.88
N PHE A 790 18.43 18.81 23.58
CA PHE A 790 18.00 19.07 22.20
C PHE A 790 18.71 20.29 21.64
N ASN A 791 19.12 20.19 20.40
CA ASN A 791 19.89 21.20 19.69
C ASN A 791 19.38 21.34 18.26
N ILE A 792 19.61 22.49 17.65
CA ILE A 792 19.51 22.67 16.21
C ILE A 792 20.88 23.04 15.63
N LEU A 793 21.13 22.59 14.40
CA LEU A 793 22.32 22.93 13.62
C LEU A 793 21.91 23.94 12.54
N VAL A 794 22.52 25.13 12.55
CA VAL A 794 22.29 26.19 11.56
C VAL A 794 23.63 26.56 10.93
N GLY A 795 23.90 26.06 9.74
CA GLY A 795 25.22 26.05 9.13
C GLY A 795 26.21 25.35 10.05
N ASP A 796 27.23 26.09 10.49
CA ASP A 796 28.24 25.59 11.42
C ASP A 796 27.88 25.79 12.90
N ALA A 797 26.81 26.52 13.21
CA ALA A 797 26.45 26.90 14.57
C ALA A 797 25.55 25.85 15.23
N VAL A 798 25.97 25.38 16.41
CA VAL A 798 25.15 24.57 17.30
C VAL A 798 24.36 25.51 18.22
N VAL A 799 23.03 25.39 18.20
CA VAL A 799 22.13 26.21 19.02
C VAL A 799 21.36 25.30 19.98
N PRO A 800 21.67 25.33 21.29
CA PRO A 800 20.93 24.57 22.29
C PRO A 800 19.50 25.09 22.47
N LEU A 801 18.54 24.18 22.57
CA LEU A 801 17.15 24.50 22.89
C LEU A 801 16.99 24.63 24.41
N ALA A 802 17.39 25.78 24.96
CA ALA A 802 17.41 26.01 26.40
C ALA A 802 16.07 26.57 26.93
N VAL A 803 15.51 25.93 27.96
CA VAL A 803 14.27 26.37 28.62
C VAL A 803 14.46 27.79 29.18
N PRO A 804 13.54 28.73 28.91
CA PRO A 804 13.62 30.08 29.45
C PRO A 804 13.66 30.10 30.98
N ALA A 805 14.41 31.06 31.54
CA ALA A 805 14.53 31.21 33.00
C ALA A 805 13.16 31.36 33.67
N GLY A 806 12.93 30.58 34.73
CA GLY A 806 11.67 30.57 35.50
C GLY A 806 10.56 29.70 34.92
N GLN A 807 10.80 29.00 33.80
CA GLN A 807 9.86 28.05 33.23
C GLN A 807 10.29 26.61 33.48
N SER A 808 9.33 25.69 33.40
CA SER A 808 9.55 24.27 33.71
C SER A 808 9.83 23.44 32.46
N ALA A 809 10.80 22.53 32.55
CA ALA A 809 11.27 21.74 31.40
C ALA A 809 10.22 20.76 30.85
N ASP A 810 9.32 20.24 31.70
CA ASP A 810 8.20 19.36 31.31
C ASP A 810 7.17 20.04 30.38
N LYS A 811 7.21 21.37 30.27
CA LYS A 811 6.41 22.12 29.31
C LYS A 811 6.99 22.06 27.89
N TYR A 812 8.28 21.79 27.76
CA TYR A 812 9.04 21.85 26.50
C TYR A 812 9.47 20.47 26.00
N PHE A 813 9.79 19.58 26.94
CA PHE A 813 10.29 18.25 26.67
C PHE A 813 9.41 17.20 27.32
N SER A 814 9.33 16.05 26.68
CA SER A 814 8.68 14.87 27.26
C SER A 814 9.41 13.61 26.81
N SER A 815 9.17 12.50 27.51
CA SER A 815 9.71 11.20 27.14
C SER A 815 8.72 10.11 27.46
N ARG A 816 8.70 9.05 26.67
CA ARG A 816 7.86 7.87 26.91
C ARG A 816 8.61 6.58 26.58
N ILE A 817 8.12 5.48 27.14
CA ILE A 817 8.54 4.11 26.80
C ILE A 817 7.26 3.37 26.45
N SER A 818 7.27 2.65 25.33
CA SER A 818 6.15 1.81 24.95
C SER A 818 6.21 0.49 25.72
N ALA A 819 5.07 0.03 26.25
CA ALA A 819 4.98 -1.27 26.92
C ALA A 819 5.39 -2.43 26.00
N ASN A 820 5.15 -2.29 24.69
CA ASN A 820 5.50 -3.30 23.68
C ASN A 820 6.93 -3.11 23.14
N ASN A 821 7.66 -2.08 23.59
CA ASN A 821 9.05 -1.84 23.21
C ASN A 821 9.87 -1.27 24.38
N PRO A 822 10.20 -2.08 25.39
CA PRO A 822 11.02 -1.65 26.53
C PRO A 822 12.46 -1.30 26.15
N ASP A 823 12.89 -1.71 24.95
CA ASP A 823 14.23 -1.46 24.40
C ASP A 823 14.29 -0.17 23.57
N ALA A 824 13.25 0.67 23.62
CA ALA A 824 13.30 2.02 23.06
C ALA A 824 12.77 3.06 24.05
N ILE A 825 13.43 4.22 24.07
CA ILE A 825 12.91 5.43 24.69
C ILE A 825 12.59 6.45 23.60
N TYR A 826 11.43 7.08 23.71
CA TYR A 826 11.02 8.13 22.80
C TYR A 826 11.22 9.48 23.49
N LEU A 827 12.01 10.36 22.88
CA LEU A 827 12.40 11.66 23.43
C LEU A 827 11.78 12.77 22.58
N SER A 828 11.00 13.63 23.21
CA SER A 828 10.19 14.64 22.54
C SER A 828 10.59 16.07 22.88
N VAL A 829 10.53 16.96 21.89
CA VAL A 829 10.67 18.41 22.03
C VAL A 829 9.55 19.14 21.30
N ASN A 830 9.01 20.20 21.93
CA ASN A 830 8.02 21.07 21.31
C ASN A 830 8.69 22.19 20.51
N LEU A 831 8.43 22.23 19.20
CA LEU A 831 8.96 23.22 18.25
C LEU A 831 7.82 24.03 17.64
N ALA A 832 8.10 25.27 17.23
CA ALA A 832 7.18 26.12 16.48
C ALA A 832 7.93 26.77 15.30
N ILE A 833 7.97 26.07 14.17
CA ILE A 833 8.73 26.49 13.00
C ILE A 833 7.92 27.47 12.17
N THR A 834 8.50 28.61 11.81
CA THR A 834 7.82 29.65 11.01
C THR A 834 8.36 29.73 9.59
N ASP A 835 7.51 30.11 8.62
CA ASP A 835 7.88 30.38 7.21
C ASP A 835 8.60 31.75 7.04
N ALA A 836 9.57 32.02 7.91
CA ALA A 836 10.23 33.31 8.04
C ALA A 836 11.75 33.14 8.14
N PRO A 837 12.52 34.22 7.91
CA PRO A 837 13.97 34.19 8.12
C PRO A 837 14.34 33.74 9.53
N TYR A 838 15.38 32.91 9.64
CA TYR A 838 15.94 32.52 10.92
C TYR A 838 16.59 33.74 11.60
N THR A 839 16.10 34.09 12.78
CA THR A 839 16.63 35.21 13.60
C THR A 839 17.14 34.77 14.98
N GLY A 840 17.15 33.46 15.23
CA GLY A 840 17.45 32.86 16.52
C GLY A 840 16.29 31.99 17.02
N VAL A 841 16.50 31.35 18.17
CA VAL A 841 15.50 30.53 18.86
C VAL A 841 14.92 31.31 20.04
N GLN A 842 13.60 31.30 20.17
CA GLN A 842 12.89 31.87 21.31
C GLN A 842 12.00 30.83 21.99
N GLY A 843 12.14 30.65 23.30
CA GLY A 843 11.19 29.85 24.08
C GLY A 843 9.95 30.66 24.45
N ILE A 844 8.75 30.13 24.19
CA ILE A 844 7.46 30.76 24.51
C ILE A 844 6.49 29.77 25.14
N LEU A 845 5.68 30.23 26.11
CA LEU A 845 4.50 29.50 26.58
C LEU A 845 3.29 29.93 25.76
N ALA A 846 2.55 28.96 25.24
CA ALA A 846 1.35 29.19 24.46
C ALA A 846 0.23 28.23 24.88
N ASP A 847 -0.99 28.72 24.79
CA ASP A 847 -2.18 27.88 24.85
C ASP A 847 -2.24 27.03 23.58
N SER A 848 -2.31 25.71 23.75
CA SER A 848 -2.19 24.74 22.68
C SER A 848 -3.24 23.66 22.75
N LYS A 849 -3.62 23.14 21.57
CA LYS A 849 -4.55 22.02 21.41
C LYS A 849 -3.92 20.95 20.53
N THR A 850 -4.04 19.68 20.94
CA THR A 850 -3.51 18.52 20.23
C THR A 850 -4.41 18.04 19.09
N ASP A 851 -5.69 18.41 19.10
CA ASP A 851 -6.60 18.24 17.98
C ASP A 851 -7.24 19.57 17.57
N LEU A 852 -7.71 19.62 16.33
CA LEU A 852 -8.30 20.82 15.72
C LEU A 852 -9.83 20.81 15.78
N TYR A 853 -10.41 19.97 16.65
CA TYR A 853 -11.85 19.92 16.83
C TYR A 853 -12.36 21.23 17.40
N THR A 854 -13.26 21.86 16.66
CA THR A 854 -13.86 23.15 17.02
C THR A 854 -15.29 23.20 16.51
N VAL A 855 -16.23 23.57 17.39
CA VAL A 855 -17.66 23.64 17.07
C VAL A 855 -18.03 25.10 16.82
N ASN A 856 -18.98 25.32 15.90
CA ASN A 856 -19.54 26.63 15.62
C ASN A 856 -20.10 27.26 16.92
N PRO A 857 -19.64 28.47 17.31
CA PRO A 857 -20.11 29.14 18.52
C PRO A 857 -21.62 29.38 18.56
N THR A 858 -22.26 29.63 17.41
CA THR A 858 -23.72 29.77 17.30
C THR A 858 -24.44 28.45 17.61
N TYR A 859 -23.88 27.30 17.21
CA TYR A 859 -24.42 25.99 17.59
C TYR A 859 -24.33 25.78 19.11
N LEU A 860 -23.16 26.05 19.70
CA LEU A 860 -22.91 25.92 21.14
C LEU A 860 -23.76 26.87 22.00
N ALA A 861 -24.23 27.99 21.45
CA ALA A 861 -25.12 28.90 22.16
C ALA A 861 -26.48 28.28 22.52
N SER A 862 -26.89 27.21 21.81
CA SER A 862 -28.20 26.55 22.02
C SER A 862 -28.11 25.04 22.22
N ASN A 863 -26.91 24.44 22.11
CA ASN A 863 -26.70 22.99 22.17
C ASN A 863 -25.41 22.67 22.96
N PRO A 864 -25.35 21.53 23.65
CA PRO A 864 -24.09 21.07 24.25
C PRO A 864 -23.07 20.70 23.16
N ASP A 865 -21.78 20.80 23.51
CA ASP A 865 -20.71 20.22 22.69
C ASP A 865 -20.89 18.68 22.66
N PRO A 866 -21.00 18.05 21.48
CA PRO A 866 -21.11 16.60 21.38
C PRO A 866 -19.87 15.84 21.86
N PHE A 867 -18.68 16.47 21.84
CA PHE A 867 -17.41 15.84 22.18
C PHE A 867 -16.60 16.73 23.15
N PRO A 868 -17.09 16.98 24.38
CA PRO A 868 -16.51 17.97 25.29
C PRO A 868 -15.09 17.62 25.80
N GLY A 869 -14.64 16.38 25.60
CA GLY A 869 -13.27 15.95 25.90
C GLY A 869 -12.25 16.25 24.81
N ARG A 870 -12.69 16.69 23.62
CA ARG A 870 -11.81 17.08 22.51
C ARG A 870 -11.50 18.58 22.55
N GLY A 871 -10.42 18.99 21.89
CA GLY A 871 -10.04 20.40 21.81
C GLY A 871 -9.59 21.01 23.14
N ALA A 872 -9.20 20.17 24.12
CA ALA A 872 -8.69 20.62 25.41
C ALA A 872 -7.47 21.54 25.23
N VAL A 873 -7.52 22.70 25.89
CA VAL A 873 -6.44 23.68 25.87
C VAL A 873 -5.48 23.39 27.01
N GLU A 874 -4.20 23.26 26.67
CA GLU A 874 -3.13 23.09 27.63
C GLU A 874 -2.03 24.12 27.37
N GLN A 875 -1.43 24.62 28.44
CA GLN A 875 -0.26 25.49 28.31
C GLN A 875 0.98 24.65 28.04
N ARG A 876 1.61 24.87 26.88
CA ARG A 876 2.82 24.19 26.40
C ARG A 876 3.91 25.20 26.08
N GLY A 877 5.16 24.81 26.35
CA GLY A 877 6.34 25.56 25.96
C GLY A 877 6.78 25.14 24.56
N PHE A 878 7.10 26.10 23.69
CA PHE A 878 7.59 25.88 22.34
C PHE A 878 8.91 26.63 22.10
N PHE A 879 9.81 26.00 21.34
CA PHE A 879 10.96 26.67 20.75
C PHE A 879 10.60 27.18 19.35
N THR A 880 10.46 28.50 19.23
CA THR A 880 10.07 29.17 18.00
C THR A 880 11.29 29.66 17.24
N PHE A 881 11.35 29.38 15.94
CA PHE A 881 12.38 29.88 15.03
C PHE A 881 11.91 29.81 13.57
N GLY A 882 12.50 30.68 12.73
CA GLY A 882 12.25 30.68 11.28
C GLY A 882 13.03 29.61 10.54
N ASP A 883 12.45 29.07 9.47
CA ASP A 883 13.11 28.08 8.60
C ASP A 883 14.09 28.69 7.59
N GLY A 884 14.17 30.02 7.52
CA GLY A 884 15.14 30.75 6.71
C GLY A 884 14.52 31.52 5.54
N GLN A 885 13.32 31.18 5.08
CA GLN A 885 12.75 31.78 3.87
C GLN A 885 11.22 31.74 3.84
N LYS A 886 10.63 32.72 3.17
CA LYS A 886 9.17 32.76 2.95
C LYS A 886 8.81 32.01 1.67
N ASN A 887 8.69 30.68 1.75
CA ASN A 887 8.44 29.79 0.61
C ASN A 887 7.20 28.88 0.74
N ALA A 888 6.30 29.14 1.70
CA ALA A 888 5.11 28.31 1.97
C ALA A 888 5.45 26.85 2.29
N GLU A 889 6.58 26.64 2.95
CA GLU A 889 7.01 25.36 3.49
C GLU A 889 7.40 25.56 4.97
N PHE A 890 7.56 24.46 5.70
CA PHE A 890 8.20 24.45 6.99
C PHE A 890 9.41 23.53 6.90
N SER A 891 10.60 24.12 6.81
CA SER A 891 11.85 23.37 6.82
C SER A 891 12.49 23.34 8.20
N SER A 892 13.09 22.21 8.55
CA SER A 892 14.08 22.21 9.63
C SER A 892 15.32 23.01 9.19
N PRO A 893 16.16 23.43 10.13
CA PRO A 893 17.56 23.73 9.85
C PRO A 893 18.30 22.51 9.30
N ASP A 894 19.65 22.55 9.24
CA ASP A 894 20.45 21.41 8.76
C ASP A 894 20.21 20.13 9.57
N ALA A 895 19.94 20.27 10.88
CA ALA A 895 19.45 19.19 11.73
C ALA A 895 18.74 19.72 12.98
N VAL A 896 17.70 19.02 13.43
CA VAL A 896 17.26 19.00 14.83
C VAL A 896 17.76 17.69 15.44
N TYR A 897 18.41 17.73 16.59
CA TYR A 897 19.04 16.53 17.14
C TYR A 897 19.06 16.51 18.66
N VAL A 898 19.16 15.29 19.21
CA VAL A 898 19.19 15.02 20.64
C VAL A 898 20.51 14.35 21.02
N THR A 899 21.09 14.82 22.12
CA THR A 899 22.35 14.31 22.66
C THR A 899 22.25 14.00 24.15
N VAL A 900 23.24 13.29 24.65
CA VAL A 900 23.47 13.07 26.09
C VAL A 900 24.97 13.04 26.35
N ALA A 901 25.41 13.19 27.60
CA ALA A 901 26.83 13.04 27.91
C ALA A 901 27.33 11.66 27.47
N ASN A 902 28.51 11.60 26.83
CA ASN A 902 29.09 10.34 26.37
C ASN A 902 29.74 9.55 27.53
N ALA A 903 28.92 9.24 28.53
CA ALA A 903 29.34 8.60 29.77
C ALA A 903 29.76 7.14 29.54
N VAL A 904 30.53 6.60 30.49
CA VAL A 904 30.92 5.18 30.47
C VAL A 904 29.75 4.32 30.93
N VAL A 905 29.36 3.35 30.09
CA VAL A 905 28.23 2.45 30.33
C VAL A 905 28.67 1.01 30.64
N ASP A 906 29.88 0.63 30.25
CA ASP A 906 30.52 -0.65 30.60
C ASP A 906 32.03 -0.45 30.81
N ALA A 907 32.64 -1.30 31.64
CA ALA A 907 34.08 -1.27 31.90
C ALA A 907 34.63 -2.69 32.10
N LYS A 908 35.62 -3.09 31.28
CA LYS A 908 36.22 -4.43 31.32
C LYS A 908 37.72 -4.37 31.59
N PRO A 909 38.21 -5.02 32.67
CA PRO A 909 39.63 -5.02 32.98
C PRO A 909 40.38 -6.10 32.19
N SER A 910 41.61 -5.79 31.81
CA SER A 910 42.58 -6.72 31.23
C SER A 910 43.96 -6.44 31.83
N ALA A 911 44.86 -7.43 31.81
CA ALA A 911 46.20 -7.25 32.32
C ALA A 911 47.25 -8.04 31.53
N VAL A 912 48.44 -7.46 31.42
CA VAL A 912 49.62 -8.07 30.82
C VAL A 912 50.75 -8.07 31.85
N VAL A 913 51.43 -9.20 32.01
CA VAL A 913 52.55 -9.35 32.94
C VAL A 913 53.85 -9.54 32.16
N LYS A 914 54.80 -8.63 32.36
CA LYS A 914 56.15 -8.70 31.78
C LYS A 914 57.17 -9.00 32.86
N LYS A 915 57.96 -10.06 32.66
CA LYS A 915 58.98 -10.48 33.64
C LYS A 915 60.11 -9.45 33.76
N LEU A 916 60.47 -9.08 34.99
CA LEU A 916 61.63 -8.24 35.30
C LEU A 916 62.78 -9.09 35.88
N LYS A 917 63.93 -8.45 36.17
CA LYS A 917 65.11 -9.13 36.72
C LYS A 917 64.86 -9.50 38.21
N GLY A 918 65.12 -10.75 38.58
CA GLY A 918 64.91 -11.26 39.94
C GLY A 918 63.48 -11.77 40.19
N ASN A 919 62.94 -11.52 41.38
CA ASN A 919 61.61 -12.00 41.81
C ASN A 919 60.47 -11.00 41.54
N LYS A 920 60.67 -10.05 40.61
CA LYS A 920 59.72 -8.97 40.28
C LYS A 920 59.18 -9.11 38.86
N ASN A 921 57.94 -8.68 38.66
CA ASN A 921 57.31 -8.51 37.35
C ASN A 921 56.70 -7.11 37.23
N GLU A 922 56.50 -6.67 35.99
CA GLU A 922 55.74 -5.49 35.63
C GLU A 922 54.33 -5.95 35.24
N LEU A 923 53.33 -5.42 35.95
CA LEU A 923 51.91 -5.66 35.69
C LEU A 923 51.34 -4.40 35.04
N THR A 924 50.95 -4.48 33.77
CA THR A 924 50.16 -3.44 33.12
C THR A 924 48.70 -3.84 33.16
N VAL A 925 47.86 -3.06 33.83
CA VAL A 925 46.42 -3.25 33.88
C VAL A 925 45.77 -2.19 33.00
N THR A 926 44.91 -2.63 32.08
CA THR A 926 44.13 -1.76 31.21
C THR A 926 42.65 -2.03 31.43
N VAL A 927 41.90 -1.00 31.85
CA VAL A 927 40.44 -1.01 31.88
C VAL A 927 39.94 -0.40 30.58
N LYS A 928 39.23 -1.20 29.79
CA LYS A 928 38.56 -0.76 28.57
C LYS A 928 37.17 -0.25 28.93
N GLN A 929 36.95 1.04 28.79
CA GLN A 929 35.67 1.71 29.00
C GLN A 929 34.90 1.70 27.68
N THR A 930 33.62 1.32 27.71
CA THR A 930 32.70 1.48 26.59
C THR A 930 31.72 2.61 26.93
N HIS A 931 31.54 3.53 25.99
CA HIS A 931 30.73 4.73 26.17
C HIS A 931 29.31 4.56 25.61
N VAL A 932 28.43 5.55 25.86
CA VAL A 932 27.05 5.57 25.37
C VAL A 932 27.00 5.35 23.85
N ASP A 933 27.84 6.04 23.09
CA ASP A 933 27.93 5.91 21.62
C ASP A 933 28.63 4.62 21.12
N GLY A 934 29.04 3.74 22.04
CA GLY A 934 29.77 2.51 21.73
C GLY A 934 31.27 2.71 21.46
N SER A 935 31.77 3.95 21.47
CA SER A 935 33.20 4.20 21.43
C SER A 935 33.89 3.60 22.65
N GLU A 936 35.18 3.32 22.51
CA GLU A 936 35.97 2.67 23.56
C GLU A 936 37.20 3.50 23.91
N SER A 937 37.46 3.65 25.21
CA SER A 937 38.65 4.33 25.70
C SER A 937 39.41 3.47 26.73
N PRO A 938 40.74 3.38 26.65
CA PRO A 938 41.53 2.62 27.62
C PRO A 938 42.03 3.51 28.75
N VAL A 939 41.87 3.05 29.99
CA VAL A 939 42.56 3.58 31.17
C VAL A 939 43.63 2.57 31.58
N THR A 940 44.90 2.95 31.50
CA THR A 940 46.01 2.03 31.75
C THR A 940 46.89 2.52 32.89
N ALA A 941 47.28 1.60 33.77
CA ALA A 941 48.28 1.83 34.80
C ALA A 941 49.24 0.64 34.88
N THR A 942 50.50 0.93 35.20
CA THR A 942 51.55 -0.07 35.30
C THR A 942 52.09 -0.11 36.73
N PHE A 943 52.28 -1.31 37.25
CA PHE A 943 52.69 -1.59 38.62
C PHE A 943 53.88 -2.54 38.64
N THR A 944 54.72 -2.45 39.67
CA THR A 944 55.73 -3.47 39.95
C THR A 944 55.19 -4.43 41.00
N ILE A 945 55.19 -5.73 40.70
CA ILE A 945 54.63 -6.78 41.56
C ILE A 945 55.65 -7.90 41.83
N ASP A 946 55.44 -8.69 42.88
CA ASP A 946 56.20 -9.91 43.12
C ASP A 946 55.74 -11.07 42.23
N ASN A 947 56.54 -12.14 42.15
CA ASN A 947 56.13 -13.38 41.48
C ASN A 947 54.87 -13.97 42.14
N ASN A 948 53.88 -14.33 41.30
CA ASN A 948 52.60 -14.90 41.71
C ASN A 948 51.80 -13.98 42.67
N ALA A 949 51.84 -12.67 42.45
CA ALA A 949 51.10 -11.71 43.26
C ALA A 949 49.58 -11.81 43.02
N ALA A 950 48.82 -11.58 44.09
CA ALA A 950 47.37 -11.36 44.09
C ALA A 950 47.07 -10.07 44.84
N GLY A 951 46.39 -9.12 44.22
CA GLY A 951 46.13 -7.82 44.83
C GLY A 951 45.15 -6.95 44.05
N THR A 952 44.72 -5.86 44.68
CA THR A 952 43.86 -4.85 44.06
C THR A 952 44.67 -3.62 43.70
N TYR A 953 44.54 -3.17 42.45
CA TYR A 953 45.31 -2.09 41.85
C TYR A 953 44.36 -0.98 41.41
N THR A 954 44.70 0.27 41.71
CA THR A 954 43.90 1.44 41.31
C THR A 954 44.30 1.88 39.91
N VAL A 955 43.38 1.80 38.94
CA VAL A 955 43.59 2.12 37.53
C VAL A 955 42.60 3.23 37.14
N GLY A 956 43.03 4.48 37.17
CA GLY A 956 42.11 5.63 37.13
C GLY A 956 41.13 5.57 38.30
N ASP A 957 39.84 5.60 38.00
CA ASP A 957 38.76 5.52 39.00
C ASP A 957 38.41 4.08 39.42
N TYR A 958 39.02 3.07 38.78
CA TYR A 958 38.71 1.66 39.03
C TYR A 958 39.63 1.03 40.06
N LYS A 959 39.06 0.15 40.89
CA LYS A 959 39.83 -0.83 41.67
C LYS A 959 39.75 -2.17 40.96
N VAL A 960 40.90 -2.69 40.54
CA VAL A 960 41.00 -3.92 39.76
C VAL A 960 41.76 -4.97 40.55
N TYR A 961 41.09 -6.06 40.90
CA TYR A 961 41.75 -7.24 41.45
C TYR A 961 42.44 -8.02 40.34
N VAL A 962 43.71 -8.39 40.54
CA VAL A 962 44.49 -9.23 39.62
C VAL A 962 45.23 -10.30 40.43
N GLU A 963 45.10 -11.56 40.01
CA GLU A 963 45.91 -12.69 40.49
C GLU A 963 46.81 -13.19 39.35
N THR A 964 48.10 -13.38 39.61
CA THR A 964 49.10 -13.83 38.63
C THR A 964 49.69 -15.19 39.01
N LYS A 965 50.11 -15.99 38.02
CA LYS A 965 50.74 -17.30 38.21
C LYS A 965 51.83 -17.56 37.16
N GLY A 966 52.90 -18.28 37.53
CA GLY A 966 53.90 -18.76 36.57
C GLY A 966 54.77 -17.65 35.95
N ASN A 967 55.03 -16.57 36.69
CA ASN A 967 55.79 -15.37 36.30
C ASN A 967 55.17 -14.46 35.22
N THR A 968 54.35 -14.98 34.29
CA THR A 968 53.77 -14.15 33.20
C THR A 968 52.29 -14.37 32.93
N GLN A 969 51.60 -15.28 33.64
CA GLN A 969 50.19 -15.55 33.40
C GLN A 969 49.29 -14.78 34.37
N VAL A 970 48.19 -14.23 33.87
CA VAL A 970 47.09 -13.72 34.68
C VAL A 970 46.10 -14.87 34.91
N ARG A 971 45.81 -15.17 36.18
CA ARG A 971 44.92 -16.25 36.60
C ARG A 971 43.49 -15.78 36.77
N SER A 972 43.29 -14.60 37.33
CA SER A 972 41.98 -13.97 37.48
C SER A 972 42.10 -12.46 37.44
N ILE A 973 41.06 -11.81 36.94
CA ILE A 973 40.95 -10.36 36.92
C ILE A 973 39.48 -9.94 37.04
N SER A 974 39.21 -8.93 37.86
CA SER A 974 37.86 -8.36 38.01
C SER A 974 37.94 -6.93 38.55
N ILE A 975 36.95 -6.10 38.22
CA ILE A 975 36.72 -4.84 38.93
C ILE A 975 36.04 -5.18 40.26
N VAL A 976 36.46 -4.54 41.36
CA VAL A 976 36.00 -4.80 42.75
C VAL A 976 35.37 -3.59 43.40
#